data_AF-A0A2S8GQL0-F1
#
_entry.id   AF-A0A2S8GQL0-F1
#
_cell.length_a   1.000
_cell.length_b   1.000
_cell.length_c   1.000
_cell.angle_alpha   90.00
_cell.angle_beta   90.00
_cell.angle_gamma   90.00
#
_symmetry.space_group_name_H-M   'P 1'
#
loop_
_entity.id
_entity.type
_entity.pdbx_description
1 polymer ?
#
loop_
_entity_poly.entity_id
_entity_poly.type
_entity_poly.pdbx_seq_one_letter_code
_entity_poly.pdbx_strand_id
1 'polypeptide(L)'
;MTQTAAQLETSIKSDNIPAELVAAKQWVLWRYETRNDKPTKVPYSVTGAKASTVDPMTWATFGEVLADVDEPQAGWNGVGFVFTPEDDFIGIDLDDCLDDEGQPFPWAAEIIEGFATYTEISPSGKGVKLFFKGEFPLDRGRKVQREEGGAIEVYTKGRYFTVTGERFGDVSEVATASTERLAAWADHYFTPAAKPVVALPMSTTTAPAVDVVDRARRYASAYPPAVSGQGGHDTTFRLACVLVNGFELGTEPARTILEEWNLSCQPPWTERELTHKIRQAEKEGAKGDRGYMLQNDGFTSHALASGVDLSSFKGCQSGIDSGCPSEISSQPISMPEVCLDAPGLIGDVLRYMLRSALYPLPEVSLAAAIGLMSVLACRKVKTFKGATPNVYMIGVAPSGSGKDHPRKVVRSILNAADGGSLVGPENFKSGSAIVESLTVQPAFVSQIDEIRDLFRAMAGNNASPWLQDIATVLLTVWGSGLAAPWKASARADAKFNREVFCPQPVIFGTTTELIWQSITSDMKDGGLLGRFCTLQTCDAAKMQSDPFDDSTDDLPPEIVERVRNWIEFRPGGNLTEQFPKPFNLPLTDDAKQAFRNHWASIQAECDGADEATRGLLTRSQEITTRLALVAACACHDPADGLNGFEIDASHVQWAEALVNWSNQIKLYQVSRHLAESSHHKNVLKVKRIIQDAGKGGLSASDLTRKTQWINSQTRRDVLQTVLDSGEVVAKEIDTTGRKKTVFCSAGS
;
A
#
# COMPACT_ATOMS: atom_id res chain seq x y z
N MET A 1 22.12 30.17 -32.09
CA MET A 1 23.25 29.23 -31.89
C MET A 1 23.77 29.49 -30.49
N THR A 2 23.25 28.78 -29.52
CA THR A 2 23.56 28.95 -28.09
C THR A 2 24.49 27.81 -27.69
N GLN A 3 25.59 28.18 -27.04
CA GLN A 3 26.75 27.35 -26.71
C GLN A 3 26.38 26.01 -26.08
N THR A 4 26.90 24.93 -26.67
CA THR A 4 26.99 23.60 -26.07
C THR A 4 27.93 23.64 -24.87
N ALA A 5 27.47 23.07 -23.75
CA ALA A 5 28.26 22.83 -22.56
C ALA A 5 29.59 22.16 -22.94
N ALA A 6 30.70 22.75 -22.49
CA ALA A 6 32.03 22.22 -22.66
C ALA A 6 32.11 20.80 -22.06
N GLN A 7 32.20 19.78 -22.91
CA GLN A 7 32.69 18.46 -22.52
C GLN A 7 34.20 18.61 -22.31
N LEU A 8 34.63 18.72 -21.05
CA LEU A 8 36.02 18.47 -20.69
C LEU A 8 36.30 17.00 -20.99
N GLU A 9 37.11 16.74 -22.02
CA GLU A 9 37.74 15.43 -22.25
C GLU A 9 38.60 15.11 -21.03
N THR A 10 38.04 14.37 -20.07
CA THR A 10 38.74 13.99 -18.84
C THR A 10 39.60 12.77 -19.15
N SER A 11 40.84 13.01 -19.55
CA SER A 11 41.87 11.96 -19.58
C SER A 11 42.08 11.45 -18.15
N ILE A 12 42.03 10.14 -17.96
CA ILE A 12 42.21 9.48 -16.66
C ILE A 12 43.61 9.77 -16.11
N LYS A 13 43.71 10.23 -14.86
CA LYS A 13 44.99 10.46 -14.17
C LYS A 13 45.42 9.18 -13.46
N SER A 14 45.80 8.16 -14.23
CA SER A 14 46.07 6.80 -13.75
C SER A 14 47.13 6.72 -12.64
N ASP A 15 48.17 7.55 -12.70
CA ASP A 15 49.26 7.60 -11.70
C ASP A 15 48.80 7.99 -10.29
N ASN A 16 47.63 8.63 -10.17
CA ASN A 16 47.11 9.09 -8.88
C ASN A 16 46.22 8.07 -8.17
N ILE A 17 45.83 7.00 -8.87
CA ILE A 17 44.90 5.99 -8.35
C ILE A 17 45.63 5.07 -7.35
N PRO A 18 45.09 4.86 -6.14
CA PRO A 18 45.70 4.00 -5.14
C PRO A 18 46.02 2.59 -5.65
N ALA A 19 47.21 2.08 -5.31
CA ALA A 19 47.69 0.76 -5.73
C ALA A 19 46.74 -0.38 -5.35
N GLU A 20 46.03 -0.24 -4.22
CA GLU A 20 45.07 -1.23 -3.73
C GLU A 20 43.83 -1.35 -4.62
N LEU A 21 43.34 -0.22 -5.18
CA LEU A 21 42.24 -0.24 -6.15
C LEU A 21 42.73 -0.81 -7.49
N VAL A 22 43.94 -0.44 -7.91
CA VAL A 22 44.57 -0.93 -9.15
C VAL A 22 44.74 -2.46 -9.12
N ALA A 23 45.07 -3.03 -7.95
CA ALA A 23 45.27 -4.46 -7.78
C ALA A 23 43.98 -5.29 -7.87
N ALA A 24 42.81 -4.70 -7.64
CA ALA A 24 41.53 -5.41 -7.69
C ALA A 24 41.07 -5.66 -9.14
N LYS A 25 40.54 -6.86 -9.42
CA LYS A 25 39.96 -7.20 -10.74
C LYS A 25 38.49 -6.80 -10.82
N GLN A 26 38.21 -5.51 -10.61
CA GLN A 26 36.87 -4.95 -10.44
C GLN A 26 36.61 -3.74 -11.36
N TRP A 27 37.36 -3.66 -12.45
CA TRP A 27 37.34 -2.50 -13.34
C TRP A 27 36.41 -2.72 -14.53
N VAL A 28 35.72 -1.65 -14.92
CA VAL A 28 34.83 -1.58 -16.08
C VAL A 28 35.10 -0.30 -16.87
N LEU A 29 34.75 -0.29 -18.14
CA LEU A 29 34.67 0.92 -18.97
C LEU A 29 33.30 1.57 -18.79
N TRP A 30 33.13 2.85 -19.12
CA TRP A 30 31.79 3.44 -19.22
C TRP A 30 31.70 4.51 -20.31
N ARG A 31 30.47 4.75 -20.76
CA ARG A 31 30.13 5.87 -21.65
C ARG A 31 28.75 6.44 -21.34
N TYR A 32 28.47 7.64 -21.83
CA TYR A 32 27.14 8.24 -21.73
C TYR A 32 26.16 7.60 -22.72
N GLU A 33 25.01 7.15 -22.22
CA GLU A 33 23.85 6.79 -23.03
C GLU A 33 22.60 7.54 -22.54
N THR A 34 21.70 7.88 -23.45
CA THR A 34 20.41 8.52 -23.11
C THR A 34 19.40 7.46 -22.67
N ARG A 35 18.88 7.58 -21.45
CA ARG A 35 17.79 6.74 -20.92
C ARG A 35 16.72 7.64 -20.32
N ASN A 36 15.47 7.53 -20.78
CA ASN A 36 14.36 8.38 -20.36
C ASN A 36 14.70 9.89 -20.45
N ASP A 37 15.28 10.31 -21.57
CA ASP A 37 15.73 11.69 -21.83
C ASP A 37 16.77 12.26 -20.86
N LYS A 38 17.47 11.39 -20.10
CA LYS A 38 18.56 11.77 -19.20
C LYS A 38 19.88 11.09 -19.57
N PRO A 39 21.02 11.81 -19.51
CA PRO A 39 22.35 11.22 -19.71
C PRO A 39 22.67 10.27 -18.55
N THR A 40 22.95 9.01 -18.86
CA THR A 40 23.29 7.96 -17.89
C THR A 40 24.68 7.40 -18.19
N LYS A 41 25.51 7.21 -17.17
CA LYS A 41 26.83 6.57 -17.31
C LYS A 41 26.63 5.05 -17.26
N VAL A 42 26.78 4.37 -18.38
CA VAL A 42 26.50 2.93 -18.52
C VAL A 42 27.83 2.16 -18.51
N PRO A 43 27.99 1.12 -17.67
CA PRO A 43 29.23 0.34 -17.60
C PRO A 43 29.32 -0.72 -18.70
N TYR A 44 30.55 -0.99 -19.14
CA TYR A 44 30.94 -1.88 -20.22
C TYR A 44 32.15 -2.72 -19.82
N SER A 45 32.19 -3.95 -20.31
CA SER A 45 33.38 -4.81 -20.24
C SER A 45 34.35 -4.44 -21.36
N VAL A 46 35.61 -4.87 -21.24
CA VAL A 46 36.65 -4.75 -22.28
C VAL A 46 36.31 -5.50 -23.58
N THR A 47 35.28 -6.35 -23.57
CA THR A 47 34.78 -6.99 -24.79
C THR A 47 33.84 -6.08 -25.61
N GLY A 48 33.50 -4.90 -25.08
CA GLY A 48 32.51 -3.99 -25.65
C GLY A 48 31.04 -4.32 -25.31
N ALA A 49 30.77 -5.43 -24.61
CA ALA A 49 29.45 -5.74 -24.05
C ALA A 49 29.17 -4.94 -22.76
N LYS A 50 27.88 -4.71 -22.42
CA LYS A 50 27.49 -4.06 -21.16
C LYS A 50 27.97 -4.90 -19.97
N ALA A 51 28.64 -4.26 -19.02
CA ALA A 51 29.11 -4.92 -17.80
C ALA A 51 27.99 -4.95 -16.75
N SER A 52 27.94 -6.05 -16.02
CA SER A 52 27.08 -6.19 -14.84
C SER A 52 27.79 -5.61 -13.63
N THR A 53 27.07 -4.99 -12.69
CA THR A 53 27.65 -4.52 -11.42
C THR A 53 27.64 -5.59 -10.33
N VAL A 54 27.27 -6.84 -10.66
CA VAL A 54 27.20 -7.98 -9.73
C VAL A 54 27.74 -9.29 -10.31
N ASP A 55 28.23 -9.29 -11.55
CA ASP A 55 28.83 -10.47 -12.19
C ASP A 55 30.33 -10.24 -12.44
N PRO A 56 31.22 -10.83 -11.62
CA PRO A 56 32.67 -10.67 -11.73
C PRO A 56 33.26 -11.09 -13.08
N MET A 57 32.56 -11.94 -13.83
CA MET A 57 33.02 -12.38 -15.16
C MET A 57 32.97 -11.25 -16.19
N THR A 58 32.23 -10.17 -15.91
CA THR A 58 32.12 -9.00 -16.78
C THR A 58 33.12 -7.89 -16.46
N TRP A 59 33.94 -8.06 -15.42
CA TRP A 59 34.94 -7.09 -14.97
C TRP A 59 36.33 -7.46 -15.47
N ALA A 60 37.21 -6.47 -15.47
CA ALA A 60 38.56 -6.57 -15.96
C ALA A 60 39.58 -6.07 -14.92
N THR A 61 40.86 -6.28 -15.21
CA THR A 61 41.97 -5.66 -14.47
C THR A 61 42.11 -4.20 -14.87
N PHE A 62 42.76 -3.40 -14.02
CA PHE A 62 43.00 -1.98 -14.33
C PHE A 62 43.78 -1.79 -15.63
N GLY A 63 44.81 -2.62 -15.88
CA GLY A 63 45.61 -2.54 -17.10
C GLY A 63 44.82 -2.83 -18.37
N GLU A 64 43.85 -3.74 -18.32
CA GLU A 64 42.98 -4.05 -19.47
C GLU A 64 42.04 -2.87 -19.79
N VAL A 65 41.38 -2.26 -18.78
CA VAL A 65 40.51 -1.10 -19.05
C VAL A 65 41.30 0.16 -19.44
N LEU A 66 42.53 0.31 -18.95
CA LEU A 66 43.38 1.45 -19.29
C LEU A 66 43.85 1.37 -20.75
N ALA A 67 44.21 0.17 -21.22
CA ALA A 67 44.58 -0.04 -22.62
C ALA A 67 43.43 0.31 -23.58
N ASP A 68 42.18 -0.04 -23.22
CA ASP A 68 40.99 0.23 -24.02
C ASP A 68 40.54 1.70 -23.96
N VAL A 69 40.65 2.37 -22.81
CA VAL A 69 40.22 3.78 -22.67
C VAL A 69 41.15 4.75 -23.37
N ASP A 70 42.44 4.41 -23.47
CA ASP A 70 43.47 5.20 -24.17
C ASP A 70 43.45 4.99 -25.69
N GLU A 71 42.67 4.03 -26.21
CA GLU A 71 42.55 3.79 -27.64
C GLU A 71 41.68 4.88 -28.31
N PRO A 72 42.22 5.70 -29.23
CA PRO A 72 41.52 6.89 -29.76
C PRO A 72 40.21 6.63 -30.51
N GLN A 73 39.92 5.37 -30.89
CA GLN A 73 38.70 4.98 -31.62
C GLN A 73 37.65 4.28 -30.75
N ALA A 74 37.92 4.04 -29.46
CA ALA A 74 37.10 3.15 -28.64
C ALA A 74 35.81 3.79 -28.10
N GLY A 75 35.70 5.13 -28.10
CA GLY A 75 34.47 5.86 -27.77
C GLY A 75 34.02 5.74 -26.31
N TRP A 76 34.93 5.40 -25.41
CA TRP A 76 34.71 5.35 -23.97
C TRP A 76 34.89 6.73 -23.33
N ASN A 77 34.12 7.02 -22.28
CA ASN A 77 34.23 8.28 -21.53
C ASN A 77 35.07 8.15 -20.25
N GLY A 78 35.42 6.93 -19.86
CA GLY A 78 36.30 6.69 -18.71
C GLY A 78 36.20 5.26 -18.21
N VAL A 79 36.84 5.02 -17.06
CA VAL A 79 36.79 3.74 -16.34
C VAL A 79 35.95 3.86 -15.07
N GLY A 80 35.59 2.73 -14.50
CA GLY A 80 34.89 2.65 -13.24
C GLY A 80 35.27 1.43 -12.42
N PHE A 81 34.99 1.51 -11.12
CA PHE A 81 35.32 0.52 -10.11
C PHE A 81 34.05 -0.03 -9.48
N VAL A 82 33.88 -1.36 -9.43
CA VAL A 82 32.67 -2.03 -8.95
C VAL A 82 32.83 -2.43 -7.49
N PHE A 83 31.86 -2.07 -6.64
CA PHE A 83 31.81 -2.49 -5.23
C PHE A 83 31.10 -3.84 -5.10
N THR A 84 31.64 -4.74 -4.29
CA THR A 84 31.20 -6.13 -4.20
C THR A 84 31.32 -6.65 -2.77
N PRO A 85 30.45 -7.57 -2.30
CA PRO A 85 30.50 -8.04 -0.91
C PRO A 85 31.72 -8.92 -0.56
N GLU A 86 32.56 -9.25 -1.54
CA GLU A 86 33.76 -10.08 -1.38
C GLU A 86 35.00 -9.30 -0.91
N ASP A 87 34.93 -7.98 -0.81
CA ASP A 87 35.98 -7.11 -0.26
C ASP A 87 35.44 -6.11 0.77
N ASP A 88 36.34 -5.27 1.28
CA ASP A 88 36.08 -4.27 2.31
C ASP A 88 36.00 -2.83 1.77
N PHE A 89 35.94 -2.63 0.45
CA PHE A 89 35.88 -1.29 -0.14
C PHE A 89 34.50 -0.65 0.02
N ILE A 90 34.51 0.60 0.47
CA ILE A 90 33.31 1.44 0.62
C ILE A 90 33.50 2.73 -0.17
N GLY A 91 32.50 3.07 -0.95
CA GLY A 91 32.41 4.33 -1.68
C GLY A 91 31.39 5.28 -1.06
N ILE A 92 31.81 6.49 -0.70
CA ILE A 92 30.91 7.61 -0.37
C ILE A 92 30.90 8.59 -1.55
N ASP A 93 29.71 8.85 -2.11
CA ASP A 93 29.50 9.81 -3.19
C ASP A 93 28.88 11.09 -2.63
N LEU A 94 29.56 12.22 -2.82
CA LEU A 94 29.08 13.55 -2.44
C LEU A 94 28.69 14.30 -3.72
N ASP A 95 27.41 14.24 -4.08
CA ASP A 95 26.84 14.87 -5.28
C ASP A 95 26.72 16.40 -5.08
N ASP A 96 27.07 17.18 -6.11
CA ASP A 96 26.96 18.65 -6.14
C ASP A 96 27.49 19.35 -4.87
N CYS A 97 28.63 18.88 -4.37
CA CYS A 97 29.21 19.32 -3.09
C CYS A 97 30.31 20.38 -3.22
N LEU A 98 30.71 20.74 -4.44
CA LEU A 98 31.71 21.77 -4.74
C LEU A 98 31.02 23.04 -5.30
N ASP A 99 31.47 24.21 -4.89
CA ASP A 99 31.05 25.50 -5.45
C ASP A 99 31.71 25.80 -6.81
N ASP A 100 31.39 26.96 -7.40
CA ASP A 100 31.90 27.37 -8.71
C ASP A 100 33.43 27.62 -8.69
N GLU A 101 34.02 27.83 -7.51
CA GLU A 101 35.46 27.95 -7.26
C GLU A 101 36.13 26.60 -6.94
N GLY A 102 35.37 25.51 -6.94
CA GLY A 102 35.85 24.16 -6.66
C GLY A 102 36.12 23.89 -5.17
N GLN A 103 35.62 24.74 -4.27
CA GLN A 103 35.72 24.55 -2.82
C GLN A 103 34.54 23.73 -2.30
N PRO A 104 34.75 22.85 -1.29
CA PRO A 104 33.67 22.02 -0.77
C PRO A 104 32.75 22.83 0.13
N PHE A 105 31.44 22.59 0.04
CA PHE A 105 30.50 23.13 1.02
C PHE A 105 30.82 22.64 2.44
N PRO A 106 30.45 23.37 3.51
CA PRO A 106 30.84 23.04 4.88
C PRO A 106 30.51 21.61 5.31
N TRP A 107 29.33 21.09 4.92
CA TRP A 107 28.92 19.72 5.23
C TRP A 107 29.77 18.66 4.53
N ALA A 108 30.27 18.97 3.34
CA ALA A 108 31.13 18.08 2.57
C ALA A 108 32.57 18.13 3.07
N ALA A 109 33.06 19.33 3.42
CA ALA A 109 34.36 19.52 4.05
C ALA A 109 34.49 18.70 5.34
N GLU A 110 33.47 18.70 6.19
CA GLU A 110 33.43 17.91 7.43
C GLU A 110 33.59 16.41 7.17
N ILE A 111 32.95 15.88 6.12
CA ILE A 111 33.04 14.46 5.76
C ILE A 111 34.42 14.12 5.18
N ILE A 112 34.94 14.98 4.29
CA ILE A 112 36.25 14.78 3.64
C ILE A 112 37.37 14.79 4.68
N GLU A 113 37.42 15.80 5.54
CA GLU A 113 38.37 15.89 6.65
C GLU A 113 38.14 14.78 7.68
N GLY A 114 36.88 14.43 7.91
CA GLY A 114 36.44 13.42 8.86
C GLY A 114 36.79 11.98 8.50
N PHE A 115 37.10 11.66 7.24
CA PHE A 115 37.58 10.32 6.86
C PHE A 115 39.05 10.30 6.43
N ALA A 116 39.58 11.41 5.93
CA ALA A 116 40.99 11.56 5.52
C ALA A 116 41.49 10.37 4.67
N THR A 117 40.73 10.05 3.62
CA THR A 117 40.99 8.93 2.71
C THR A 117 41.13 9.42 1.26
N TYR A 118 41.59 8.56 0.35
CA TYR A 118 41.64 8.87 -1.07
C TYR A 118 40.28 9.39 -1.55
N THR A 119 40.31 10.62 -2.05
CA THR A 119 39.13 11.37 -2.50
C THR A 119 39.44 11.94 -3.87
N GLU A 120 38.49 11.85 -4.79
CA GLU A 120 38.65 12.35 -6.16
C GLU A 120 37.44 13.13 -6.67
N ILE A 121 37.67 14.06 -7.58
CA ILE A 121 36.64 14.85 -8.25
C ILE A 121 35.91 13.97 -9.27
N SER A 122 34.58 13.96 -9.21
CA SER A 122 33.73 13.21 -10.13
C SER A 122 33.81 13.75 -11.57
N PRO A 123 33.41 12.97 -12.60
CA PRO A 123 33.45 13.44 -14.00
C PRO A 123 32.64 14.71 -14.30
N SER A 124 31.74 15.11 -13.39
CA SER A 124 30.96 16.34 -13.53
C SER A 124 31.72 17.61 -13.11
N GLY A 125 32.82 17.46 -12.38
CA GLY A 125 33.55 18.56 -11.73
C GLY A 125 32.87 19.15 -10.48
N LYS A 126 31.62 18.74 -10.16
CA LYS A 126 30.80 19.37 -9.09
C LYS A 126 30.68 18.56 -7.81
N GLY A 127 31.04 17.28 -7.83
CA GLY A 127 30.97 16.38 -6.69
C GLY A 127 32.27 15.61 -6.49
N VAL A 128 32.47 15.03 -5.31
CA VAL A 128 33.65 14.21 -4.98
C VAL A 128 33.26 12.79 -4.55
N LYS A 129 34.19 11.85 -4.73
CA LYS A 129 34.03 10.44 -4.36
C LYS A 129 35.15 10.02 -3.41
N LEU A 130 34.78 9.49 -2.26
CA LEU A 130 35.70 9.00 -1.24
C LEU A 130 35.74 7.47 -1.31
N PHE A 131 36.94 6.90 -1.25
CA PHE A 131 37.17 5.46 -1.19
C PHE A 131 37.90 5.13 0.11
N PHE A 132 37.40 4.18 0.89
CA PHE A 132 38.04 3.68 2.12
C PHE A 132 37.71 2.20 2.31
N LYS A 133 38.36 1.59 3.30
CA LYS A 133 38.12 0.21 3.72
C LYS A 133 37.40 0.15 5.06
N GLY A 134 36.51 -0.81 5.23
CA GLY A 134 35.88 -1.10 6.51
C GLY A 134 34.59 -1.90 6.37
N GLU A 135 33.88 -2.05 7.50
CA GLU A 135 32.57 -2.69 7.54
C GLU A 135 31.50 -1.63 7.75
N PHE A 136 30.65 -1.41 6.74
CA PHE A 136 29.56 -0.44 6.86
C PHE A 136 28.38 -1.08 7.64
N PRO A 137 27.85 -0.42 8.68
CA PRO A 137 26.85 -0.98 9.60
C PRO A 137 25.45 -1.18 8.97
N LEU A 138 25.23 -0.65 7.77
CA LEU A 138 23.94 -0.71 7.07
C LEU A 138 24.08 -1.50 5.77
N ASP A 139 23.11 -2.35 5.48
CA ASP A 139 23.05 -3.12 4.23
C ASP A 139 22.97 -2.25 2.95
N ARG A 140 22.51 -1.00 3.09
CA ARG A 140 22.39 0.01 2.02
C ARG A 140 22.29 1.44 2.60
N GLY A 141 23.05 2.39 2.06
CA GLY A 141 22.82 3.82 2.28
C GLY A 141 21.58 4.34 1.54
N ARG A 142 20.73 5.14 2.22
CA ARG A 142 19.69 5.96 1.55
C ARG A 142 20.36 7.23 1.01
N LYS A 143 19.96 7.73 -0.17
CA LYS A 143 20.40 9.05 -0.64
C LYS A 143 19.89 10.11 0.34
N VAL A 144 20.79 10.83 0.99
CA VAL A 144 20.46 11.91 1.93
C VAL A 144 20.63 13.23 1.19
N GLN A 145 19.52 13.93 0.94
CA GLN A 145 19.54 15.27 0.35
C GLN A 145 19.98 16.29 1.42
N ARG A 146 20.84 17.23 1.03
CA ARG A 146 21.31 18.31 1.91
C ARG A 146 20.48 19.57 1.68
N GLU A 147 20.23 20.32 2.74
CA GLU A 147 19.42 21.55 2.68
C GLU A 147 20.09 22.61 1.81
N GLU A 148 21.42 22.62 1.78
CA GLU A 148 22.27 23.52 1.01
C GLU A 148 22.40 23.13 -0.47
N GLY A 149 21.75 22.04 -0.90
CA GLY A 149 21.94 21.42 -2.22
C GLY A 149 22.97 20.28 -2.18
N GLY A 150 22.86 19.37 -3.16
CA GLY A 150 23.68 18.15 -3.21
C GLY A 150 23.16 17.01 -2.34
N ALA A 151 23.89 15.90 -2.34
CA ALA A 151 23.46 14.70 -1.61
C ALA A 151 24.60 13.76 -1.22
N ILE A 152 24.37 12.97 -0.18
CA ILE A 152 25.28 11.93 0.31
C ILE A 152 24.71 10.56 -0.10
N GLU A 153 25.53 9.74 -0.74
CA GLU A 153 25.23 8.34 -1.04
C GLU A 153 26.37 7.42 -0.60
N VAL A 154 26.06 6.19 -0.19
CA VAL A 154 27.04 5.20 0.27
C VAL A 154 26.82 3.88 -0.45
N TYR A 155 27.92 3.29 -0.92
CA TYR A 155 27.93 2.08 -1.71
C TYR A 155 28.97 1.09 -1.19
N THR A 156 28.52 -0.12 -0.88
CA THR A 156 29.37 -1.25 -0.47
C THR A 156 29.25 -2.46 -1.40
N LYS A 157 28.17 -2.52 -2.20
CA LYS A 157 27.91 -3.62 -3.14
C LYS A 157 26.97 -3.23 -4.27
N GLY A 158 27.08 -3.90 -5.42
CA GLY A 158 26.08 -3.93 -6.51
C GLY A 158 25.99 -2.66 -7.35
N ARG A 159 26.89 -1.70 -7.15
CA ARG A 159 27.02 -0.45 -7.89
C ARG A 159 28.50 -0.20 -8.21
N TYR A 160 28.76 0.73 -9.11
CA TYR A 160 30.12 1.10 -9.51
C TYR A 160 30.30 2.62 -9.40
N PHE A 161 31.52 3.05 -9.12
CA PHE A 161 31.94 4.45 -9.26
C PHE A 161 32.65 4.65 -10.58
N THR A 162 32.39 5.78 -11.23
CA THR A 162 33.31 6.29 -12.25
C THR A 162 34.57 6.80 -11.57
N VAL A 163 35.73 6.42 -12.09
CA VAL A 163 37.03 6.79 -11.54
C VAL A 163 37.73 7.79 -12.45
N THR A 164 38.21 8.90 -11.90
CA THR A 164 38.91 9.95 -12.66
C THR A 164 40.42 9.99 -12.39
N GLY A 165 40.86 9.60 -11.18
CA GLY A 165 42.22 9.87 -10.73
C GLY A 165 42.49 11.34 -10.41
N GLU A 166 41.48 12.20 -10.51
CA GLU A 166 41.58 13.62 -10.20
C GLU A 166 41.47 13.83 -8.70
N ARG A 167 42.58 13.59 -8.00
CA ARG A 167 42.65 13.67 -6.55
C ARG A 167 42.19 15.04 -6.04
N PHE A 168 41.33 15.01 -5.03
CA PHE A 168 40.87 16.17 -4.28
C PHE A 168 41.58 16.18 -2.92
N GLY A 169 42.49 17.13 -2.72
CA GLY A 169 43.37 17.20 -1.55
C GLY A 169 44.64 16.34 -1.66
N ASP A 170 45.36 16.21 -0.55
CA ASP A 170 46.71 15.62 -0.53
C ASP A 170 46.76 14.11 -0.24
N VAL A 171 45.64 13.50 0.18
CA VAL A 171 45.60 12.09 0.59
C VAL A 171 45.65 11.16 -0.62
N SER A 172 46.72 10.37 -0.72
CA SER A 172 46.95 9.44 -1.83
C SER A 172 46.53 8.00 -1.58
N GLU A 173 46.18 7.65 -0.34
CA GLU A 173 45.96 6.27 0.10
C GLU A 173 44.51 6.01 0.52
N VAL A 174 44.06 4.77 0.37
CA VAL A 174 42.75 4.32 0.85
C VAL A 174 42.88 4.02 2.35
N ALA A 175 42.29 4.85 3.20
CA ALA A 175 42.31 4.66 4.64
C ALA A 175 41.41 3.49 5.07
N THR A 176 41.70 2.90 6.23
CA THR A 176 40.81 1.93 6.90
C THR A 176 40.07 2.62 8.03
N ALA A 177 38.73 2.53 8.03
CA ALA A 177 37.86 3.08 9.07
C ALA A 177 37.32 1.96 9.98
N SER A 178 37.27 2.21 11.29
CA SER A 178 36.71 1.24 12.24
C SER A 178 35.19 1.15 12.13
N THR A 179 34.64 -0.02 12.43
CA THR A 179 33.19 -0.28 12.42
C THR A 179 32.45 0.68 13.35
N GLU A 180 33.02 1.04 14.51
CA GLU A 180 32.42 1.99 15.46
C GLU A 180 32.35 3.40 14.87
N ARG A 181 33.40 3.85 14.17
CA ARG A 181 33.42 5.17 13.52
C ARG A 181 32.40 5.24 12.39
N LEU A 182 32.28 4.18 11.59
CA LEU A 182 31.28 4.08 10.54
C LEU A 182 29.86 3.96 11.09
N ALA A 183 29.65 3.27 12.21
CA ALA A 183 28.40 3.22 12.95
C ALA A 183 27.97 4.60 13.45
N ALA A 184 28.87 5.33 14.12
CA ALA A 184 28.57 6.65 14.63
C ALA A 184 28.25 7.65 13.51
N TRP A 185 29.03 7.62 12.42
CA TRP A 185 28.77 8.45 11.25
C TRP A 185 27.45 8.05 10.56
N ALA A 186 27.19 6.76 10.40
CA ALA A 186 25.95 6.29 9.77
C ALA A 186 24.71 6.67 10.60
N ASP A 187 24.81 6.63 11.94
CA ASP A 187 23.72 7.04 12.82
C ASP A 187 23.41 8.54 12.68
N HIS A 188 24.44 9.38 12.60
CA HIS A 188 24.29 10.83 12.41
C HIS A 188 23.58 11.20 11.10
N TYR A 189 23.89 10.51 10.00
CA TYR A 189 23.41 10.89 8.67
C TYR A 189 22.22 10.06 8.16
N PHE A 190 22.03 8.82 8.60
CA PHE A 190 21.02 7.89 8.05
C PHE A 190 19.97 7.42 9.05
N THR A 191 20.10 7.70 10.35
CA THR A 191 19.06 7.41 11.34
C THR A 191 18.17 8.64 11.53
N PRO A 192 16.82 8.52 11.44
CA PRO A 192 15.93 9.62 11.79
C PRO A 192 16.10 9.97 13.27
N ALA A 193 16.28 11.26 13.60
CA ALA A 193 16.39 11.72 14.98
C ALA A 193 15.24 11.15 15.83
N ALA A 194 15.57 10.27 16.78
CA ALA A 194 14.61 9.72 17.71
C ALA A 194 14.06 10.85 18.60
N LYS A 195 12.74 11.01 18.64
CA LYS A 195 12.12 11.80 19.71
C LYS A 195 12.44 11.12 21.05
N PRO A 196 12.76 11.87 22.11
CA PRO A 196 13.15 11.28 23.39
C PRO A 196 11.97 10.47 23.96
N VAL A 197 12.17 9.16 24.04
CA VAL A 197 11.26 8.24 24.74
C VAL A 197 11.67 8.29 26.22
N VAL A 198 10.74 8.71 27.07
CA VAL A 198 10.89 8.58 28.53
C VAL A 198 10.85 7.10 28.86
N ALA A 199 11.96 6.57 29.38
CA ALA A 199 12.07 5.17 29.79
C ALA A 199 11.21 4.93 31.05
N LEU A 200 10.28 3.98 30.95
CA LEU A 200 9.69 3.31 32.11
C LEU A 200 10.41 1.97 32.35
N PRO A 201 10.60 1.55 33.62
CA PRO A 201 11.45 0.42 33.95
C PRO A 201 10.80 -0.91 33.55
N MET A 202 11.55 -1.75 32.84
CA MET A 202 11.15 -3.11 32.51
C MET A 202 11.24 -4.00 33.76
N SER A 203 10.14 -4.66 34.10
CA SER A 203 10.14 -5.78 35.05
C SER A 203 10.47 -7.07 34.30
N THR A 204 11.56 -7.72 34.69
CA THR A 204 11.95 -9.05 34.24
C THR A 204 11.11 -10.10 34.94
N THR A 205 10.30 -10.85 34.20
CA THR A 205 9.75 -12.13 34.67
C THR A 205 10.05 -13.21 33.64
N THR A 206 10.91 -14.15 34.02
CA THR A 206 11.28 -15.35 33.28
C THR A 206 10.16 -16.39 33.36
N ALA A 207 9.65 -16.82 32.21
CA ALA A 207 8.73 -17.96 32.10
C ALA A 207 9.51 -19.31 32.12
N PRO A 208 8.92 -20.42 32.60
CA PRO A 208 9.63 -21.69 32.77
C PRO A 208 9.86 -22.42 31.44
N ALA A 209 10.98 -23.16 31.35
CA ALA A 209 11.40 -23.94 30.19
C ALA A 209 10.43 -25.09 29.89
N VAL A 210 9.80 -25.06 28.71
CA VAL A 210 8.99 -26.16 28.16
C VAL A 210 9.94 -27.18 27.48
N ASP A 211 9.75 -28.47 27.76
CA ASP A 211 10.53 -29.57 27.18
C ASP A 211 10.48 -29.56 25.64
N VAL A 212 11.65 -29.61 25.01
CA VAL A 212 11.85 -29.53 23.56
C VAL A 212 11.10 -30.64 22.83
N VAL A 213 11.03 -31.83 23.42
CA VAL A 213 10.35 -33.00 22.86
C VAL A 213 8.84 -32.77 22.77
N ASP A 214 8.23 -32.20 23.82
CA ASP A 214 6.81 -31.88 23.82
C ASP A 214 6.45 -30.79 22.80
N ARG A 215 7.34 -29.81 22.60
CA ARG A 215 7.17 -28.78 21.57
C ARG A 215 7.24 -29.36 20.16
N ALA A 216 8.19 -30.26 19.90
CA ALA A 216 8.33 -30.95 18.63
C ALA A 216 7.14 -31.90 18.35
N ARG A 217 6.65 -32.62 19.36
CA ARG A 217 5.47 -33.49 19.26
C ARG A 217 4.20 -32.70 18.90
N ARG A 218 3.99 -31.54 19.55
CA ARG A 218 2.86 -30.63 19.23
C ARG A 218 2.98 -30.05 17.82
N TYR A 219 4.19 -29.70 17.38
CA TYR A 219 4.46 -29.25 16.02
C TYR A 219 4.09 -30.34 14.99
N ALA A 220 4.58 -31.57 15.18
CA ALA A 220 4.29 -32.69 14.28
C ALA A 220 2.79 -33.02 14.24
N SER A 221 2.11 -32.99 15.38
CA SER A 221 0.65 -33.25 15.45
C SER A 221 -0.18 -32.23 14.64
N ALA A 222 0.33 -31.01 14.45
CA ALA A 222 -0.32 -29.97 13.65
C ALA A 222 0.12 -29.97 12.17
N TYR A 223 1.10 -30.80 11.81
CA TYR A 223 1.66 -30.85 10.46
C TYR A 223 0.74 -31.65 9.51
N PRO A 224 0.46 -31.17 8.28
CA PRO A 224 -0.47 -31.85 7.36
C PRO A 224 -0.07 -33.30 7.08
N PRO A 225 -1.02 -34.27 7.05
CA PRO A 225 -0.70 -35.67 6.78
C PRO A 225 -0.21 -35.88 5.34
N ALA A 226 0.66 -36.86 5.12
CA ALA A 226 1.10 -37.25 3.78
C ALA A 226 0.06 -38.13 3.07
N VAL A 227 -0.27 -37.78 1.82
CA VAL A 227 -1.19 -38.53 0.96
C VAL A 227 -0.45 -39.02 -0.30
N SER A 228 -0.59 -40.31 -0.61
CA SER A 228 0.02 -40.91 -1.80
C SER A 228 -0.54 -40.29 -3.09
N GLY A 229 0.34 -39.98 -4.05
CA GLY A 229 -0.02 -39.27 -5.29
C GLY A 229 -0.06 -37.74 -5.16
N GLN A 230 0.09 -37.16 -3.96
CA GLN A 230 0.11 -35.70 -3.73
C GLN A 230 1.43 -35.22 -3.09
N GLY A 231 2.57 -35.80 -3.49
CA GLY A 231 3.87 -35.40 -2.93
C GLY A 231 4.06 -35.79 -1.45
N GLY A 232 3.40 -36.86 -1.00
CA GLY A 232 3.51 -37.34 0.40
C GLY A 232 4.93 -37.68 0.84
N HIS A 233 5.79 -38.12 -0.09
CA HIS A 233 7.20 -38.42 0.17
C HIS A 233 7.98 -37.19 0.63
N ASP A 234 7.78 -36.06 -0.05
CA ASP A 234 8.44 -34.78 0.27
C ASP A 234 7.88 -34.19 1.55
N THR A 235 6.58 -34.36 1.79
CA THR A 235 5.90 -33.91 3.01
C THR A 235 6.46 -34.62 4.24
N THR A 236 6.60 -35.94 4.17
CA THR A 236 7.17 -36.77 5.24
C THR A 236 8.66 -36.46 5.46
N PHE A 237 9.40 -36.24 4.37
CA PHE A 237 10.81 -35.88 4.45
C PHE A 237 11.03 -34.51 5.10
N ARG A 238 10.22 -33.51 4.73
CA ARG A 238 10.29 -32.17 5.34
C ARG A 238 10.04 -32.21 6.83
N LEU A 239 9.03 -32.96 7.29
CA LEU A 239 8.78 -33.11 8.73
C LEU A 239 9.96 -33.80 9.43
N ALA A 240 10.55 -34.83 8.83
CA ALA A 240 11.76 -35.47 9.37
C ALA A 240 12.94 -34.48 9.49
N CYS A 241 13.14 -33.60 8.50
CA CYS A 241 14.15 -32.54 8.57
C CYS A 241 13.88 -31.52 9.67
N VAL A 242 12.62 -31.15 9.92
CA VAL A 242 12.28 -30.23 11.00
C VAL A 242 12.50 -30.87 12.38
N LEU A 243 12.14 -32.15 12.55
CA LEU A 243 12.36 -32.86 13.82
C LEU A 243 13.86 -33.04 14.12
N VAL A 244 14.65 -33.49 13.13
CA VAL A 244 16.08 -33.80 13.32
C VAL A 244 16.96 -32.55 13.32
N ASN A 245 16.73 -31.60 12.40
CA ASN A 245 17.60 -30.44 12.23
C ASN A 245 17.02 -29.16 12.87
N GLY A 246 15.69 -29.01 12.90
CA GLY A 246 15.03 -27.85 13.50
C GLY A 246 14.95 -27.92 15.02
N PHE A 247 14.45 -29.04 15.56
CA PHE A 247 14.35 -29.26 17.01
C PHE A 247 15.58 -29.97 17.61
N GLU A 248 16.58 -30.30 16.79
CA GLU A 248 17.78 -31.08 17.19
C GLU A 248 17.46 -32.38 17.91
N LEU A 249 16.36 -33.05 17.52
CA LEU A 249 16.03 -34.33 18.11
C LEU A 249 16.97 -35.41 17.59
N GLY A 250 17.46 -36.25 18.50
CA GLY A 250 18.11 -37.51 18.14
C GLY A 250 17.16 -38.45 17.38
N THR A 251 17.73 -39.45 16.74
CA THR A 251 17.03 -40.41 15.87
C THR A 251 15.80 -41.04 16.55
N GLU A 252 15.92 -41.45 17.82
CA GLU A 252 14.86 -42.14 18.55
C GLU A 252 13.66 -41.21 18.89
N PRO A 253 13.84 -40.03 19.54
CA PRO A 253 12.73 -39.10 19.76
C PRO A 253 12.05 -38.61 18.47
N ALA A 254 12.83 -38.30 17.43
CA ALA A 254 12.29 -37.87 16.14
C ALA A 254 11.45 -38.99 15.50
N ARG A 255 11.90 -40.25 15.63
CA ARG A 255 11.19 -41.42 15.12
C ARG A 255 9.87 -41.65 15.82
N THR A 256 9.83 -41.62 17.15
CA THR A 256 8.58 -41.79 17.90
C THR A 256 7.55 -40.74 17.49
N ILE A 257 7.95 -39.48 17.38
CA ILE A 257 7.05 -38.39 16.97
C ILE A 257 6.58 -38.56 15.51
N LEU A 258 7.46 -39.01 14.62
CA LEU A 258 7.12 -39.23 13.22
C LEU A 258 6.19 -40.45 13.04
N GLU A 259 6.34 -41.49 13.86
CA GLU A 259 5.42 -42.64 13.92
C GLU A 259 4.04 -42.25 14.45
N GLU A 260 3.96 -41.40 15.48
CA GLU A 260 2.71 -40.84 15.99
C GLU A 260 1.96 -40.02 14.91
N TRP A 261 2.68 -39.16 14.19
CA TRP A 261 2.12 -38.39 13.07
C TRP A 261 1.71 -39.29 11.89
N ASN A 262 2.48 -40.34 11.59
CA ASN A 262 2.25 -41.25 10.47
C ASN A 262 0.90 -41.99 10.53
N LEU A 263 0.28 -42.10 11.71
CA LEU A 263 -1.07 -42.65 11.87
C LEU A 263 -2.13 -41.86 11.08
N SER A 264 -1.85 -40.60 10.75
CA SER A 264 -2.73 -39.73 9.96
C SER A 264 -2.49 -39.80 8.44
N CYS A 265 -1.43 -40.48 7.99
CA CYS A 265 -1.03 -40.58 6.57
C CYS A 265 -1.81 -41.63 5.80
N GLN A 266 -1.95 -41.45 4.48
CA GLN A 266 -2.71 -42.34 3.59
C GLN A 266 -1.94 -42.73 2.31
N PRO A 267 -1.47 -44.00 2.18
CA PRO A 267 -1.39 -45.00 3.25
C PRO A 267 -0.31 -44.62 4.28
N PRO A 268 -0.35 -45.17 5.50
CA PRO A 268 0.72 -45.00 6.47
C PRO A 268 2.05 -45.55 5.92
N TRP A 269 3.14 -44.84 6.17
CA TRP A 269 4.49 -45.26 5.81
C TRP A 269 4.94 -46.44 6.68
N THR A 270 5.78 -47.30 6.15
CA THR A 270 6.40 -48.37 6.92
C THR A 270 7.51 -47.83 7.83
N GLU A 271 7.78 -48.54 8.92
CA GLU A 271 8.87 -48.23 9.86
C GLU A 271 10.22 -48.04 9.17
N ARG A 272 10.51 -48.85 8.14
CA ARG A 272 11.74 -48.76 7.34
C ARG A 272 11.81 -47.48 6.51
N GLU A 273 10.68 -47.02 5.97
CA GLU A 273 10.60 -45.77 5.18
C GLU A 273 10.77 -44.54 6.07
N LEU A 274 10.16 -44.52 7.25
CA LEU A 274 10.34 -43.44 8.23
C LEU A 274 11.80 -43.37 8.73
N THR A 275 12.40 -44.53 9.02
CA THR A 275 13.82 -44.61 9.43
C THR A 275 14.74 -44.14 8.32
N HIS A 276 14.44 -44.49 7.06
CA HIS A 276 15.18 -44.00 5.90
C HIS A 276 15.08 -42.48 5.77
N LYS A 277 13.92 -41.89 6.04
CA LYS A 277 13.70 -40.43 5.99
C LYS A 277 14.45 -39.67 7.06
N ILE A 278 14.51 -40.21 8.28
CA ILE A 278 15.30 -39.63 9.38
C ILE A 278 16.80 -39.69 9.05
N ARG A 279 17.29 -40.82 8.54
CA ARG A 279 18.70 -40.94 8.11
C ARG A 279 19.04 -40.02 6.94
N GLN A 280 18.11 -39.82 6.01
CA GLN A 280 18.28 -38.87 4.91
C GLN A 280 18.35 -37.43 5.46
N ALA A 281 17.53 -37.09 6.46
CA ALA A 281 17.53 -35.79 7.11
C ALA A 281 18.81 -35.53 7.91
N GLU A 282 19.38 -36.56 8.56
CA GLU A 282 20.68 -36.48 9.24
C GLU A 282 21.84 -36.27 8.25
N LYS A 283 21.79 -36.96 7.09
CA LYS A 283 22.83 -36.92 6.06
C LYS A 283 22.79 -35.65 5.22
N GLU A 284 21.61 -35.07 4.99
CA GLU A 284 21.46 -33.86 4.17
C GLU A 284 21.98 -32.59 4.85
N GLY A 285 22.33 -32.62 6.14
CA GLY A 285 23.08 -31.59 6.87
C GLY A 285 22.59 -30.16 6.64
N ALA A 286 21.89 -29.58 7.61
CA ALA A 286 21.16 -28.31 7.51
C ALA A 286 21.81 -27.27 6.55
N LYS A 287 21.05 -26.84 5.53
CA LYS A 287 21.37 -25.66 4.69
C LYS A 287 21.23 -24.33 5.46
N GLY A 288 21.33 -24.37 6.79
CA GLY A 288 21.15 -23.28 7.77
C GLY A 288 21.55 -23.76 9.18
N ASP A 289 21.39 -22.92 10.20
CA ASP A 289 21.79 -23.25 11.57
C ASP A 289 20.94 -24.40 12.15
N ARG A 290 21.57 -25.40 12.77
CA ARG A 290 20.84 -26.45 13.51
C ARG A 290 20.17 -25.82 14.75
N GLY A 291 19.02 -26.36 15.14
CA GLY A 291 18.30 -25.84 16.30
C GLY A 291 17.53 -24.55 16.04
N TYR A 292 17.24 -24.24 14.77
CA TYR A 292 16.46 -23.04 14.40
C TYR A 292 15.03 -23.02 14.95
N MET A 293 14.49 -24.15 15.41
CA MET A 293 13.20 -24.21 16.13
C MET A 293 13.37 -24.11 17.66
N LEU A 294 14.61 -24.01 18.15
CA LEU A 294 14.95 -23.85 19.56
C LEU A 294 15.19 -22.39 19.95
N GLN A 295 15.60 -21.56 18.99
CA GLN A 295 15.79 -20.12 19.16
C GLN A 295 14.45 -19.40 19.02
N ASN A 296 14.22 -18.38 19.85
CA ASN A 296 12.95 -17.64 19.87
C ASN A 296 12.87 -16.53 18.81
N ASP A 297 13.84 -16.48 17.90
CA ASP A 297 13.91 -15.51 16.80
C ASP A 297 13.78 -16.27 15.48
N GLY A 298 12.65 -16.05 14.82
CA GLY A 298 12.26 -16.84 13.66
C GLY A 298 13.07 -16.51 12.41
N PHE A 299 13.44 -17.53 11.63
CA PHE A 299 13.69 -17.37 10.20
C PHE A 299 13.63 -18.68 9.37
N THR A 300 13.34 -18.42 8.08
CA THR A 300 13.69 -19.09 6.79
C THR A 300 12.99 -20.35 6.26
N SER A 301 12.77 -20.26 4.94
CA SER A 301 11.90 -21.01 4.03
C SER A 301 12.64 -22.05 3.17
N HIS A 302 11.93 -23.07 2.63
CA HIS A 302 12.34 -23.71 1.37
C HIS A 302 11.22 -24.36 0.53
N ALA A 303 11.38 -24.17 -0.79
CA ALA A 303 11.07 -25.02 -1.95
C ALA A 303 9.70 -24.91 -2.70
N LEU A 304 9.84 -24.94 -4.04
CA LEU A 304 8.97 -24.52 -5.14
C LEU A 304 8.25 -25.69 -5.87
N ALA A 305 7.33 -25.29 -6.77
CA ALA A 305 6.72 -25.97 -7.94
C ALA A 305 5.35 -26.68 -7.69
N SER A 306 4.33 -26.61 -8.55
CA SER A 306 4.13 -26.05 -9.91
C SER A 306 2.62 -25.93 -10.26
N GLY A 307 2.29 -25.05 -11.23
CA GLY A 307 1.20 -25.22 -12.22
C GLY A 307 -0.27 -24.96 -11.79
N VAL A 308 -0.85 -23.83 -12.22
CA VAL A 308 -2.32 -23.65 -12.27
C VAL A 308 -2.72 -23.21 -13.68
N ASP A 309 -3.61 -24.01 -14.27
CA ASP A 309 -4.26 -23.86 -15.57
C ASP A 309 -5.40 -22.82 -15.50
N LEU A 310 -5.48 -21.94 -16.51
CA LEU A 310 -6.42 -20.81 -16.61
C LEU A 310 -7.53 -21.05 -17.66
N SER A 311 -7.81 -22.30 -18.01
CA SER A 311 -8.76 -22.65 -19.07
C SER A 311 -10.25 -22.48 -18.72
N SER A 312 -10.62 -22.08 -17.49
CA SER A 312 -12.02 -22.09 -17.02
C SER A 312 -12.79 -20.77 -17.08
N PHE A 313 -12.24 -19.68 -17.63
CA PHE A 313 -12.97 -18.42 -17.84
C PHE A 313 -13.43 -18.24 -19.29
N LYS A 314 -14.40 -19.05 -19.76
CA LYS A 314 -15.23 -18.71 -20.92
C LYS A 314 -16.65 -19.25 -20.81
N GLY A 315 -17.61 -18.33 -20.94
CA GLY A 315 -18.93 -18.60 -21.49
C GLY A 315 -20.10 -18.36 -20.53
N CYS A 316 -20.93 -17.35 -20.82
CA CYS A 316 -22.23 -17.59 -21.47
C CYS A 316 -22.93 -16.25 -21.78
N GLN A 317 -23.19 -16.01 -23.06
CA GLN A 317 -24.13 -15.02 -23.57
C GLN A 317 -25.48 -15.70 -23.80
N SER A 318 -26.58 -15.05 -23.40
CA SER A 318 -27.87 -15.23 -24.07
C SER A 318 -28.86 -14.08 -23.75
N GLY A 319 -29.14 -13.30 -24.79
CA GLY A 319 -30.42 -12.75 -25.25
C GLY A 319 -31.59 -12.34 -24.33
N ILE A 320 -31.99 -11.07 -24.51
CA ILE A 320 -33.37 -10.50 -24.60
C ILE A 320 -34.16 -10.46 -23.26
N ASP A 321 -34.73 -9.37 -22.74
CA ASP A 321 -35.58 -8.33 -23.35
C ASP A 321 -35.53 -7.01 -22.52
N SER A 322 -35.75 -5.87 -23.17
CA SER A 322 -35.55 -4.51 -22.61
C SER A 322 -36.72 -3.97 -21.78
N GLY A 323 -36.47 -3.64 -20.52
CA GLY A 323 -37.28 -2.75 -19.68
C GLY A 323 -36.41 -1.64 -19.08
N CYS A 324 -36.70 -0.38 -19.41
CA CYS A 324 -35.92 0.80 -19.02
C CYS A 324 -35.97 1.04 -17.49
N PRO A 325 -34.86 1.34 -16.79
CA PRO A 325 -34.86 1.60 -15.36
C PRO A 325 -35.35 3.02 -15.02
N SER A 326 -35.94 3.13 -13.83
CA SER A 326 -36.58 4.29 -13.21
C SER A 326 -35.76 5.59 -13.23
N GLU A 327 -36.45 6.72 -13.44
CA GLU A 327 -35.90 8.08 -13.49
C GLU A 327 -34.98 8.41 -12.29
N ILE A 328 -33.74 8.82 -12.58
CA ILE A 328 -32.77 9.30 -11.58
C ILE A 328 -33.26 10.62 -11.00
N SER A 329 -33.48 10.66 -9.67
CA SER A 329 -33.94 11.86 -8.95
C SER A 329 -33.02 13.07 -9.13
N SER A 330 -33.62 14.26 -9.26
CA SER A 330 -32.93 15.53 -9.51
C SER A 330 -32.42 16.26 -8.25
N GLN A 331 -32.70 15.74 -7.05
CA GLN A 331 -32.34 16.39 -5.77
C GLN A 331 -31.24 15.63 -5.00
N PRO A 332 -30.44 16.33 -4.15
CA PRO A 332 -29.49 15.68 -3.25
C PRO A 332 -30.20 14.73 -2.29
N ILE A 333 -29.63 13.54 -2.11
CA ILE A 333 -30.26 12.43 -1.38
C ILE A 333 -29.74 12.47 0.06
N SER A 334 -30.58 12.91 1.00
CA SER A 334 -30.23 12.91 2.43
C SER A 334 -30.00 11.50 2.94
N MET A 335 -29.03 11.34 3.85
CA MET A 335 -28.79 10.05 4.50
C MET A 335 -30.02 9.63 5.34
N PRO A 336 -30.47 8.37 5.24
CA PRO A 336 -31.52 7.85 6.12
C PRO A 336 -31.12 7.94 7.60
N GLU A 337 -32.05 8.32 8.48
CA GLU A 337 -31.80 8.44 9.92
C GLU A 337 -31.30 7.12 10.53
N VAL A 338 -31.82 5.99 10.05
CA VAL A 338 -31.38 4.64 10.48
C VAL A 338 -29.87 4.41 10.28
N CYS A 339 -29.23 5.06 9.31
CA CYS A 339 -27.78 4.94 9.12
C CYS A 339 -27.01 5.66 10.24
N LEU A 340 -27.53 6.79 10.73
CA LEU A 340 -26.92 7.60 11.78
C LEU A 340 -27.23 7.07 13.18
N ASP A 341 -28.29 6.30 13.34
CA ASP A 341 -28.54 5.45 14.52
C ASP A 341 -27.68 4.17 14.45
N ALA A 342 -26.36 4.37 14.40
CA ALA A 342 -25.42 3.30 14.14
C ALA A 342 -25.29 2.34 15.35
N PRO A 343 -25.13 1.02 15.10
CA PRO A 343 -25.15 0.02 16.16
C PRO A 343 -23.93 0.10 17.08
N GLY A 344 -24.15 -0.10 18.38
CA GLY A 344 -23.12 -0.36 19.39
C GLY A 344 -21.92 0.61 19.36
N LEU A 345 -20.71 0.06 19.34
CA LEU A 345 -19.47 0.84 19.42
C LEU A 345 -19.34 1.86 18.27
N ILE A 346 -19.89 1.56 17.08
CA ILE A 346 -19.91 2.51 15.96
C ILE A 346 -20.74 3.74 16.33
N GLY A 347 -21.92 3.53 16.92
CA GLY A 347 -22.79 4.61 17.40
C GLY A 347 -22.18 5.41 18.54
N ASP A 348 -21.48 4.77 19.48
CA ASP A 348 -20.80 5.44 20.60
C ASP A 348 -19.70 6.38 20.09
N VAL A 349 -18.85 5.85 19.19
CA VAL A 349 -17.76 6.62 18.58
C VAL A 349 -18.30 7.74 17.69
N LEU A 350 -19.35 7.48 16.91
CA LEU A 350 -20.01 8.51 16.09
C LEU A 350 -20.53 9.66 16.95
N ARG A 351 -21.27 9.37 18.03
CA ARG A 351 -21.80 10.39 18.94
C ARG A 351 -20.69 11.20 19.59
N TYR A 352 -19.60 10.57 20.00
CA TYR A 352 -18.43 11.27 20.52
C TYR A 352 -17.76 12.17 19.48
N MET A 353 -17.56 11.68 18.24
CA MET A 353 -16.99 12.48 17.16
C MET A 353 -17.82 13.73 16.87
N LEU A 354 -19.15 13.61 16.85
CA LEU A 354 -20.04 14.73 16.58
C LEU A 354 -20.06 15.75 17.72
N ARG A 355 -20.04 15.29 18.98
CA ARG A 355 -20.00 16.17 20.15
C ARG A 355 -18.71 16.98 20.23
N SER A 356 -17.58 16.34 19.98
CA SER A 356 -16.24 16.94 20.09
C SER A 356 -15.82 17.76 18.84
N ALA A 357 -16.61 17.76 17.77
CA ALA A 357 -16.27 18.43 16.53
C ALA A 357 -16.66 19.92 16.55
N LEU A 358 -15.72 20.78 16.13
CA LEU A 358 -16.04 22.19 15.82
C LEU A 358 -17.06 22.30 14.67
N TYR A 359 -16.90 21.43 13.66
CA TYR A 359 -17.79 21.30 12.50
C TYR A 359 -18.24 19.84 12.39
N PRO A 360 -19.42 19.49 12.93
CA PRO A 360 -19.92 18.12 12.91
C PRO A 360 -20.20 17.64 11.48
N LEU A 361 -19.67 16.47 11.14
CA LEU A 361 -19.84 15.81 9.85
C LEU A 361 -20.36 14.37 10.08
N PRO A 362 -21.68 14.15 10.17
CA PRO A 362 -22.27 12.84 10.45
C PRO A 362 -21.78 11.74 9.51
N GLU A 363 -21.78 12.00 8.20
CA GLU A 363 -21.46 10.99 7.19
C GLU A 363 -19.97 10.62 7.21
N VAL A 364 -19.08 11.60 7.34
CA VAL A 364 -17.63 11.37 7.42
C VAL A 364 -17.24 10.72 8.75
N SER A 365 -17.88 11.12 9.85
CA SER A 365 -17.67 10.52 11.18
C SER A 365 -18.13 9.07 11.21
N LEU A 366 -19.26 8.77 10.57
CA LEU A 366 -19.75 7.40 10.44
C LEU A 366 -18.77 6.52 9.64
N ALA A 367 -18.24 7.02 8.52
CA ALA A 367 -17.21 6.30 7.75
C ALA A 367 -15.97 6.00 8.60
N ALA A 368 -15.52 6.94 9.44
CA ALA A 368 -14.38 6.77 10.33
C ALA A 368 -14.66 5.73 11.43
N ALA A 369 -15.84 5.80 12.07
CA ALA A 369 -16.26 4.86 13.12
C ALA A 369 -16.39 3.42 12.59
N ILE A 370 -16.93 3.24 11.38
CA ILE A 370 -16.95 1.96 10.68
C ILE A 370 -15.53 1.45 10.41
N GLY A 371 -14.63 2.33 9.95
CA GLY A 371 -13.23 1.99 9.72
C GLY A 371 -12.50 1.50 10.97
N LEU A 372 -12.75 2.15 12.12
CA LEU A 372 -12.24 1.72 13.43
C LEU A 372 -12.77 0.34 13.81
N MET A 373 -14.09 0.14 13.79
CA MET A 373 -14.67 -1.15 14.16
C MET A 373 -14.21 -2.28 13.22
N SER A 374 -14.12 -1.99 11.92
CA SER A 374 -13.65 -2.92 10.90
C SER A 374 -12.24 -3.44 11.21
N VAL A 375 -11.28 -2.54 11.48
CA VAL A 375 -9.89 -2.96 11.75
C VAL A 375 -9.78 -3.75 13.05
N LEU A 376 -10.61 -3.44 14.05
CA LEU A 376 -10.66 -4.18 15.31
C LEU A 376 -11.13 -5.63 15.11
N ALA A 377 -12.09 -5.84 14.21
CA ALA A 377 -12.63 -7.16 13.87
C ALA A 377 -11.73 -7.95 12.90
N CYS A 378 -10.81 -7.27 12.19
CA CYS A 378 -9.95 -7.91 11.20
C CYS A 378 -9.17 -9.10 11.77
N ARG A 379 -9.08 -10.17 10.95
CA ARG A 379 -8.46 -11.47 11.25
C ARG A 379 -9.10 -12.27 12.39
N LYS A 380 -10.16 -11.74 13.04
CA LYS A 380 -10.81 -12.37 14.21
C LYS A 380 -12.14 -13.00 13.87
N VAL A 381 -12.88 -12.44 12.91
CA VAL A 381 -14.20 -12.93 12.53
C VAL A 381 -14.35 -13.08 11.00
N LYS A 382 -15.28 -13.92 10.59
CA LYS A 382 -15.71 -14.10 9.20
C LYS A 382 -17.16 -14.55 9.12
N THR A 383 -17.79 -14.33 7.97
CA THR A 383 -19.13 -14.87 7.68
C THR A 383 -19.07 -16.30 7.14
N PHE A 384 -20.24 -16.94 7.02
CA PHE A 384 -20.43 -18.28 6.43
C PHE A 384 -19.89 -18.45 5.00
N LYS A 385 -19.77 -17.36 4.22
CA LYS A 385 -19.16 -17.38 2.87
C LYS A 385 -17.68 -17.01 2.87
N GLY A 386 -17.07 -16.88 4.04
CA GLY A 386 -15.68 -16.46 4.19
C GLY A 386 -15.44 -14.97 3.97
N ALA A 387 -16.49 -14.15 3.89
CA ALA A 387 -16.34 -12.69 3.84
C ALA A 387 -15.80 -12.17 5.17
N THR A 388 -14.88 -11.23 5.09
CA THR A 388 -14.08 -10.69 6.19
C THR A 388 -14.41 -9.22 6.43
N PRO A 389 -14.11 -8.66 7.61
CA PRO A 389 -14.62 -7.33 7.99
C PRO A 389 -13.91 -6.17 7.31
N ASN A 390 -12.86 -6.38 6.50
CA ASN A 390 -12.11 -5.31 5.85
C ASN A 390 -12.96 -4.54 4.84
N VAL A 391 -13.22 -3.26 5.12
CA VAL A 391 -14.01 -2.38 4.26
C VAL A 391 -13.20 -1.19 3.75
N TYR A 392 -13.63 -0.64 2.61
CA TYR A 392 -13.08 0.57 2.02
C TYR A 392 -14.13 1.67 2.06
N MET A 393 -13.86 2.75 2.78
CA MET A 393 -14.77 3.85 3.06
C MET A 393 -14.23 5.16 2.49
N ILE A 394 -15.10 6.00 1.91
CA ILE A 394 -14.77 7.37 1.51
C ILE A 394 -15.72 8.34 2.21
N GLY A 395 -15.18 9.30 2.94
CA GLY A 395 -15.90 10.47 3.42
C GLY A 395 -15.69 11.65 2.46
N VAL A 396 -16.78 12.18 1.90
CA VAL A 396 -16.77 13.36 1.02
C VAL A 396 -17.38 14.54 1.75
N ALA A 397 -16.60 15.59 1.97
CA ALA A 397 -17.08 16.82 2.59
C ALA A 397 -16.44 18.07 1.96
N PRO A 398 -17.07 19.25 2.03
CA PRO A 398 -16.50 20.49 1.48
C PRO A 398 -15.10 20.82 2.02
N SER A 399 -14.34 21.64 1.29
CA SER A 399 -13.04 22.11 1.81
C SER A 399 -13.23 22.96 3.07
N GLY A 400 -12.35 22.81 4.07
CA GLY A 400 -12.43 23.56 5.32
C GLY A 400 -13.55 23.12 6.29
N SER A 401 -14.24 22.01 6.03
CA SER A 401 -15.39 21.53 6.81
C SER A 401 -15.07 20.74 8.08
N GLY A 402 -13.80 20.61 8.47
CA GLY A 402 -13.41 19.81 9.64
C GLY A 402 -13.25 18.30 9.40
N LYS A 403 -13.15 17.84 8.14
CA LYS A 403 -12.95 16.42 7.76
C LYS A 403 -11.77 15.69 8.41
N ASP A 404 -10.84 16.43 9.00
CA ASP A 404 -9.68 15.92 9.72
C ASP A 404 -10.01 15.39 11.13
N HIS A 405 -11.06 15.93 11.76
CA HIS A 405 -11.44 15.59 13.14
C HIS A 405 -11.74 14.11 13.35
N PRO A 406 -12.58 13.44 12.53
CA PRO A 406 -12.82 12.00 12.68
C PRO A 406 -11.54 11.15 12.61
N ARG A 407 -10.57 11.54 11.77
CA ARG A 407 -9.31 10.81 11.65
C ARG A 407 -8.46 10.91 12.91
N LYS A 408 -8.38 12.12 13.49
CA LYS A 408 -7.71 12.37 14.76
C LYS A 408 -8.34 11.55 15.88
N VAL A 409 -9.67 11.54 15.98
CA VAL A 409 -10.39 10.76 17.00
C VAL A 409 -10.08 9.27 16.90
N VAL A 410 -10.10 8.67 15.70
CA VAL A 410 -9.74 7.25 15.51
C VAL A 410 -8.33 6.95 16.03
N ARG A 411 -7.34 7.83 15.74
CA ARG A 411 -5.96 7.65 16.24
C ARG A 411 -5.88 7.79 17.75
N SER A 412 -6.55 8.77 18.32
CA SER A 412 -6.56 8.99 19.77
C SER A 412 -7.17 7.80 20.50
N ILE A 413 -8.28 7.24 20.00
CA ILE A 413 -8.90 6.03 20.56
C ILE A 413 -7.94 4.84 20.48
N LEU A 414 -7.35 4.57 19.31
CA LEU A 414 -6.43 3.44 19.13
C LEU A 414 -5.18 3.58 20.03
N ASN A 415 -4.61 4.79 20.14
CA ASN A 415 -3.46 5.03 21.01
C ASN A 415 -3.81 4.86 22.50
N ALA A 416 -4.97 5.35 22.94
CA ALA A 416 -5.43 5.20 24.32
C ALA A 416 -5.74 3.74 24.70
N ALA A 417 -6.01 2.88 23.71
CA ALA A 417 -6.27 1.46 23.89
C ALA A 417 -5.06 0.56 23.54
N ASP A 418 -3.85 1.13 23.43
CA ASP A 418 -2.61 0.41 23.08
C ASP A 418 -2.63 -0.28 21.69
N GLY A 419 -3.54 0.16 20.82
CA GLY A 419 -3.73 -0.34 19.45
C GLY A 419 -3.04 0.49 18.37
N GLY A 420 -2.02 1.29 18.71
CA GLY A 420 -1.34 2.18 17.77
C GLY A 420 -0.75 1.49 16.54
N SER A 421 -0.39 0.21 16.65
CA SER A 421 0.08 -0.63 15.54
C SER A 421 -0.98 -0.90 14.47
N LEU A 422 -2.27 -0.73 14.79
CA LEU A 422 -3.37 -0.85 13.83
C LEU A 422 -3.51 0.39 12.94
N VAL A 423 -2.79 1.49 13.23
CA VAL A 423 -2.77 2.67 12.37
C VAL A 423 -1.84 2.40 11.19
N GLY A 424 -2.42 2.31 10.00
CA GLY A 424 -1.68 2.09 8.76
C GLY A 424 -1.04 3.36 8.21
N PRO A 425 -0.26 3.23 7.13
CA PRO A 425 0.34 4.38 6.45
C PRO A 425 -0.75 5.33 5.91
N GLU A 426 -0.51 6.63 5.98
CA GLU A 426 -1.44 7.65 5.47
C GLU A 426 -1.42 7.79 3.95
N ASN A 427 -0.32 7.37 3.31
CA ASN A 427 -0.12 7.46 1.86
C ASN A 427 0.67 6.25 1.36
N PHE A 428 0.27 5.71 0.21
CA PHE A 428 0.97 4.60 -0.44
C PHE A 428 1.83 5.10 -1.58
N LYS A 429 3.15 4.83 -1.51
CA LYS A 429 4.12 5.20 -2.57
C LYS A 429 4.19 4.20 -3.73
N SER A 430 3.72 2.96 -3.53
CA SER A 430 3.66 1.89 -4.53
C SER A 430 2.85 0.70 -4.01
N GLY A 431 2.45 -0.23 -4.87
CA GLY A 431 1.83 -1.50 -4.44
C GLY A 431 2.77 -2.33 -3.57
N SER A 432 4.09 -2.20 -3.80
CA SER A 432 5.14 -2.77 -2.94
C SER A 432 5.04 -2.32 -1.49
N ALA A 433 4.80 -1.02 -1.28
CA ALA A 433 4.75 -0.44 0.05
C ALA A 433 3.55 -0.98 0.84
N ILE A 434 2.43 -1.25 0.14
CA ILE A 434 1.27 -1.93 0.73
C ILE A 434 1.64 -3.35 1.14
N VAL A 435 2.29 -4.11 0.25
CA VAL A 435 2.74 -5.48 0.54
C VAL A 435 3.67 -5.53 1.76
N GLU A 436 4.64 -4.62 1.83
CA GLU A 436 5.59 -4.51 2.94
C GLU A 436 4.86 -4.16 4.25
N SER A 437 3.94 -3.20 4.19
CA SER A 437 3.10 -2.84 5.34
C SER A 437 2.26 -4.03 5.81
N LEU A 438 1.65 -4.78 4.89
CA LEU A 438 0.87 -5.99 5.19
C LEU A 438 1.71 -7.16 5.71
N THR A 439 3.00 -7.19 5.38
CA THR A 439 3.93 -8.19 5.90
C THR A 439 4.24 -7.93 7.37
N VAL A 440 4.43 -6.66 7.74
CA VAL A 440 4.69 -6.25 9.12
C VAL A 440 3.41 -6.33 9.94
N GLN A 441 2.34 -5.73 9.42
CA GLN A 441 1.05 -5.61 10.05
C GLN A 441 -0.05 -6.03 9.06
N PRO A 442 -0.51 -7.29 9.10
CA PRO A 442 -1.48 -7.79 8.13
C PRO A 442 -2.88 -7.18 8.21
N ALA A 443 -3.20 -6.43 9.27
CA ALA A 443 -4.45 -5.70 9.44
C ALA A 443 -4.19 -4.32 10.03
N PHE A 444 -4.59 -3.28 9.30
CA PHE A 444 -4.45 -1.89 9.70
C PHE A 444 -5.56 -1.03 9.07
N VAL A 445 -5.83 0.14 9.65
CA VAL A 445 -6.66 1.19 9.06
C VAL A 445 -5.78 2.30 8.49
N SER A 446 -5.77 2.43 7.17
CA SER A 446 -5.09 3.51 6.47
C SER A 446 -6.04 4.69 6.34
N GLN A 447 -5.64 5.83 6.92
CA GLN A 447 -6.44 7.05 6.97
C GLN A 447 -5.87 8.08 5.99
N ILE A 448 -6.34 8.03 4.74
CA ILE A 448 -5.76 8.78 3.62
C ILE A 448 -6.45 10.14 3.48
N ASP A 449 -5.69 11.23 3.60
CA ASP A 449 -6.24 12.54 3.21
C ASP A 449 -6.21 12.69 1.69
N GLU A 450 -7.18 13.44 1.19
CA GLU A 450 -7.33 13.73 -0.23
C GLU A 450 -7.18 12.49 -1.12
N ILE A 451 -7.91 11.43 -0.77
CA ILE A 451 -7.90 10.16 -1.51
C ILE A 451 -8.22 10.33 -3.01
N ARG A 452 -8.84 11.46 -3.41
CA ARG A 452 -8.99 11.85 -4.82
C ARG A 452 -7.67 11.82 -5.60
N ASP A 453 -6.53 12.07 -4.98
CA ASP A 453 -5.24 12.11 -5.68
C ASP A 453 -4.80 10.69 -6.06
N LEU A 454 -5.12 9.70 -5.23
CA LEU A 454 -5.00 8.29 -5.58
C LEU A 454 -5.88 7.96 -6.80
N PHE A 455 -7.14 8.38 -6.81
CA PHE A 455 -8.05 8.18 -7.95
C PHE A 455 -7.59 8.91 -9.21
N ARG A 456 -7.23 10.19 -9.13
CA ARG A 456 -6.74 10.97 -10.27
C ARG A 456 -5.50 10.34 -10.89
N ALA A 457 -4.58 9.85 -10.05
CA ALA A 457 -3.37 9.19 -10.47
C ALA A 457 -3.64 7.86 -11.21
N MET A 458 -4.76 7.19 -10.91
CA MET A 458 -5.23 5.99 -11.60
C MET A 458 -6.02 6.27 -12.90
N ALA A 459 -6.57 7.48 -13.08
CA ALA A 459 -7.58 7.77 -14.12
C ALA A 459 -7.01 8.16 -15.50
N GLY A 460 -5.70 8.26 -15.66
CA GLY A 460 -5.06 8.69 -16.91
C GLY A 460 -4.63 7.53 -17.82
N ASN A 461 -4.78 7.68 -19.14
CA ASN A 461 -4.27 6.74 -20.16
C ASN A 461 -2.74 6.52 -20.13
N ASN A 462 -2.00 7.34 -19.37
CA ASN A 462 -0.56 7.23 -19.09
C ASN A 462 -0.28 7.11 -17.58
N ALA A 463 -1.19 6.54 -16.78
CA ALA A 463 -0.98 6.34 -15.35
C ALA A 463 0.35 5.60 -15.12
N SER A 464 1.19 6.12 -14.21
CA SER A 464 2.51 5.53 -13.98
C SER A 464 2.37 4.07 -13.52
N PRO A 465 3.22 3.13 -13.98
CA PRO A 465 3.09 1.69 -13.70
C PRO A 465 2.94 1.32 -12.22
N TRP A 466 3.51 2.11 -11.30
CA TRP A 466 3.41 1.87 -9.86
C TRP A 466 2.04 2.21 -9.23
N LEU A 467 1.23 3.05 -9.88
CA LEU A 467 -0.11 3.42 -9.40
C LEU A 467 -1.15 2.35 -9.77
N GLN A 468 -1.00 1.74 -10.94
CA GLN A 468 -1.77 0.55 -11.30
C GLN A 468 -1.45 -0.63 -10.36
N ASP A 469 -0.20 -0.73 -9.89
CA ASP A 469 0.23 -1.71 -8.89
C ASP A 469 -0.50 -1.52 -7.55
N ILE A 470 -0.69 -0.28 -7.07
CA ILE A 470 -1.48 0.00 -5.84
C ILE A 470 -2.93 -0.50 -5.99
N ALA A 471 -3.60 -0.11 -7.08
CA ALA A 471 -4.98 -0.52 -7.34
C ALA A 471 -5.11 -2.04 -7.38
N THR A 472 -4.18 -2.69 -8.10
CA THR A 472 -4.14 -4.14 -8.25
C THR A 472 -3.98 -4.84 -6.90
N VAL A 473 -3.07 -4.36 -6.06
CA VAL A 473 -2.88 -4.90 -4.70
C VAL A 473 -4.16 -4.74 -3.87
N LEU A 474 -4.74 -3.53 -3.81
CA LEU A 474 -5.96 -3.27 -3.04
C LEU A 474 -7.16 -4.10 -3.53
N LEU A 475 -7.32 -4.27 -4.83
CA LEU A 475 -8.33 -5.15 -5.44
C LEU A 475 -8.14 -6.61 -5.04
N THR A 476 -6.88 -7.06 -5.08
CA THR A 476 -6.52 -8.44 -4.79
C THR A 476 -6.77 -8.74 -3.32
N VAL A 477 -6.21 -7.94 -2.39
CA VAL A 477 -6.33 -8.19 -0.94
C VAL A 477 -7.76 -8.00 -0.42
N TRP A 478 -8.57 -7.17 -1.07
CA TRP A 478 -9.99 -7.06 -0.73
C TRP A 478 -10.76 -8.36 -1.02
N GLY A 479 -10.45 -9.00 -2.16
CA GLY A 479 -11.04 -10.29 -2.56
C GLY A 479 -10.29 -11.53 -2.05
N SER A 480 -9.09 -11.36 -1.49
CA SER A 480 -8.25 -12.44 -0.95
C SER A 480 -8.88 -12.97 0.32
N GLY A 481 -9.76 -13.96 0.18
CA GLY A 481 -10.34 -14.67 1.29
C GLY A 481 -9.30 -15.47 2.10
N LEU A 482 -9.78 -16.13 3.15
CA LEU A 482 -8.99 -16.86 4.14
C LEU A 482 -8.41 -18.21 3.67
N ALA A 483 -8.59 -18.56 2.39
CA ALA A 483 -8.36 -19.92 1.90
C ALA A 483 -6.89 -20.29 1.70
N ALA A 484 -6.02 -19.30 1.44
CA ALA A 484 -4.58 -19.50 1.27
C ALA A 484 -3.82 -18.21 1.64
N PRO A 485 -2.54 -18.32 2.05
CA PRO A 485 -1.69 -17.14 2.19
C PRO A 485 -1.63 -16.40 0.85
N TRP A 486 -1.83 -15.08 0.90
CA TRP A 486 -1.68 -14.24 -0.27
C TRP A 486 -0.20 -14.11 -0.61
N LYS A 487 0.14 -14.40 -1.86
CA LYS A 487 1.48 -14.20 -2.42
C LYS A 487 1.46 -12.93 -3.26
N ALA A 488 2.24 -11.93 -2.83
CA ALA A 488 2.47 -10.76 -3.67
C ALA A 488 3.18 -11.15 -4.98
N SER A 489 3.05 -10.29 -6.00
CA SER A 489 3.66 -10.50 -7.32
C SER A 489 5.12 -10.91 -7.22
N ALA A 490 5.46 -12.02 -7.87
CA ALA A 490 6.80 -12.61 -7.80
C ALA A 490 7.86 -11.61 -8.30
N ARG A 491 8.81 -11.30 -7.42
CA ARG A 491 10.04 -10.57 -7.72
C ARG A 491 11.16 -11.56 -8.00
N ALA A 492 12.11 -11.13 -8.82
CA ALA A 492 13.30 -11.90 -9.17
C ALA A 492 14.09 -12.35 -7.92
N ASP A 493 14.03 -11.54 -6.86
CA ASP A 493 14.59 -11.89 -5.56
C ASP A 493 13.50 -12.51 -4.67
N ALA A 494 13.68 -13.80 -4.36
CA ALA A 494 12.74 -14.62 -3.61
C ALA A 494 12.47 -14.07 -2.19
N LYS A 495 13.36 -13.25 -1.61
CA LYS A 495 13.16 -12.70 -0.25
C LYS A 495 12.01 -11.70 -0.14
N PHE A 496 11.57 -11.16 -1.28
CA PHE A 496 10.41 -10.26 -1.37
C PHE A 496 9.10 -10.98 -1.72
N ASN A 497 9.14 -12.29 -1.98
CA ASN A 497 7.96 -13.09 -2.31
C ASN A 497 7.32 -13.64 -1.03
N ARG A 498 7.04 -12.74 -0.09
CA ARG A 498 6.52 -13.09 1.25
C ARG A 498 5.03 -13.44 1.17
N GLU A 499 4.68 -14.45 1.94
CA GLU A 499 3.30 -14.91 2.13
C GLU A 499 2.65 -14.12 3.28
N VAL A 500 1.50 -13.51 3.02
CA VAL A 500 0.71 -12.86 4.06
C VAL A 500 -0.57 -13.66 4.26
N PHE A 501 -0.72 -14.27 5.44
CA PHE A 501 -1.97 -14.93 5.81
C PHE A 501 -3.02 -13.88 6.11
N CYS A 502 -4.20 -13.97 5.49
CA CYS A 502 -5.34 -13.10 5.80
C CYS A 502 -4.98 -11.59 5.82
N PRO A 503 -4.50 -11.01 4.70
CA PRO A 503 -4.27 -9.58 4.59
C PRO A 503 -5.61 -8.85 4.59
N GLN A 504 -5.81 -7.95 5.56
CA GLN A 504 -7.07 -7.23 5.75
C GLN A 504 -6.82 -5.75 6.00
N PRO A 505 -6.33 -5.01 4.98
CA PRO A 505 -6.26 -3.56 5.09
C PRO A 505 -7.68 -2.97 5.08
N VAL A 506 -7.91 -2.00 5.96
CA VAL A 506 -9.09 -1.14 5.97
C VAL A 506 -8.65 0.21 5.42
N ILE A 507 -9.41 0.76 4.48
CA ILE A 507 -9.10 2.06 3.89
C ILE A 507 -10.20 3.03 4.30
N PHE A 508 -9.81 4.13 4.93
CA PHE A 508 -10.67 5.28 5.17
C PHE A 508 -10.07 6.51 4.50
N GLY A 509 -10.67 6.94 3.41
CA GLY A 509 -10.24 8.13 2.66
C GLY A 509 -11.14 9.33 2.94
N THR A 510 -10.56 10.50 3.14
CA THR A 510 -11.30 11.77 3.15
C THR A 510 -11.02 12.55 1.88
N THR A 511 -12.02 13.26 1.35
CA THR A 511 -11.82 14.15 0.20
C THR A 511 -12.93 15.17 0.06
N THR A 512 -12.83 16.01 -0.97
CA THR A 512 -13.84 16.97 -1.38
C THR A 512 -14.66 16.45 -2.56
N GLU A 513 -15.76 17.13 -2.88
CA GLU A 513 -16.61 16.80 -4.05
C GLU A 513 -15.85 16.78 -5.39
N LEU A 514 -14.61 17.28 -5.43
CA LEU A 514 -13.74 17.19 -6.60
C LEU A 514 -13.34 15.76 -6.99
N ILE A 515 -13.54 14.76 -6.11
CA ILE A 515 -13.33 13.36 -6.45
C ILE A 515 -14.17 12.94 -7.66
N TRP A 516 -15.40 13.44 -7.78
CA TRP A 516 -16.30 13.11 -8.88
C TRP A 516 -15.82 13.61 -10.24
N GLN A 517 -14.99 14.66 -10.26
CA GLN A 517 -14.34 15.14 -11.48
C GLN A 517 -13.14 14.29 -11.90
N SER A 518 -12.64 13.45 -10.99
CA SER A 518 -11.46 12.60 -11.20
C SER A 518 -11.85 11.19 -11.68
N ILE A 519 -13.14 10.85 -11.65
CA ILE A 519 -13.67 9.57 -12.13
C ILE A 519 -13.88 9.68 -13.65
N THR A 520 -13.15 8.86 -14.42
CA THR A 520 -13.26 8.76 -15.87
C THR A 520 -14.13 7.57 -16.28
N SER A 521 -14.51 7.48 -17.57
CA SER A 521 -15.17 6.30 -18.13
C SER A 521 -14.38 5.03 -17.89
N ASP A 522 -13.06 5.10 -17.96
CA ASP A 522 -12.18 3.93 -17.94
C ASP A 522 -12.01 3.36 -16.52
N MET A 523 -12.29 4.18 -15.49
CA MET A 523 -12.35 3.73 -14.09
C MET A 523 -13.59 2.91 -13.76
N LYS A 524 -14.59 2.88 -14.65
CA LYS A 524 -15.78 2.04 -14.50
C LYS A 524 -15.43 0.55 -14.56
N ASP A 525 -14.44 0.20 -15.39
CA ASP A 525 -14.07 -1.19 -15.67
C ASP A 525 -13.07 -1.75 -14.66
N GLY A 526 -12.28 -0.87 -14.02
CA GLY A 526 -11.22 -1.24 -13.07
C GLY A 526 -11.70 -1.75 -11.71
N GLY A 527 -13.01 -1.73 -11.44
CA GLY A 527 -13.64 -2.36 -10.27
C GLY A 527 -13.30 -1.81 -8.88
N LEU A 528 -12.36 -0.85 -8.76
CA LEU A 528 -11.91 -0.35 -7.45
C LEU A 528 -12.94 0.58 -6.79
N LEU A 529 -13.50 1.55 -7.52
CA LEU A 529 -14.54 2.46 -6.99
C LEU A 529 -15.79 1.68 -6.53
N GLY A 530 -16.16 0.62 -7.24
CA GLY A 530 -17.28 -0.25 -6.86
C GLY A 530 -17.10 -0.98 -5.52
N ARG A 531 -15.88 -1.04 -4.97
CA ARG A 531 -15.58 -1.62 -3.66
C ARG A 531 -15.57 -0.60 -2.51
N PHE A 532 -15.59 0.70 -2.83
CA PHE A 532 -15.69 1.75 -1.83
C PHE A 532 -17.17 2.05 -1.50
N CYS A 533 -17.45 2.16 -0.21
CA CYS A 533 -18.68 2.76 0.30
C CYS A 533 -18.42 4.26 0.51
N THR A 534 -19.05 5.09 -0.32
CA THR A 534 -18.91 6.55 -0.29
C THR A 534 -20.02 7.17 0.52
N LEU A 535 -19.66 7.95 1.54
CA LEU A 535 -20.58 8.75 2.33
C LEU A 535 -20.28 10.23 2.11
N GLN A 536 -21.22 10.94 1.48
CA GLN A 536 -21.09 12.35 1.14
C GLN A 536 -21.98 13.22 2.03
N THR A 537 -21.38 14.23 2.66
CA THR A 537 -22.12 15.28 3.36
C THR A 537 -22.89 16.13 2.35
N CYS A 538 -24.20 16.22 2.53
CA CYS A 538 -25.09 16.98 1.66
C CYS A 538 -25.30 18.44 2.13
N ASP A 539 -25.17 18.67 3.43
CA ASP A 539 -25.39 19.98 4.05
C ASP A 539 -24.09 20.69 4.44
N ALA A 540 -24.08 22.02 4.38
CA ALA A 540 -22.96 22.78 4.90
C ALA A 540 -22.84 22.57 6.41
N ALA A 541 -21.71 22.03 6.86
CA ALA A 541 -21.41 21.87 8.28
C ALA A 541 -21.47 23.23 8.98
N LYS A 542 -22.24 23.31 10.06
CA LYS A 542 -22.36 24.51 10.90
C LYS A 542 -21.41 24.38 12.08
N MET A 543 -20.80 25.49 12.48
CA MET A 543 -19.97 25.54 13.67
C MET A 543 -20.85 25.27 14.91
N GLN A 544 -20.48 24.28 15.73
CA GLN A 544 -21.28 23.86 16.89
C GLN A 544 -20.72 24.36 18.23
N SER A 545 -19.40 24.60 18.33
CA SER A 545 -18.73 25.07 19.55
C SER A 545 -17.93 26.35 19.31
N ASP A 546 -17.59 27.05 20.40
CA ASP A 546 -16.70 28.21 20.36
C ASP A 546 -15.26 27.72 20.07
N PRO A 547 -14.58 28.22 19.02
CA PRO A 547 -13.20 27.83 18.72
C PRO A 547 -12.18 28.24 19.80
N PHE A 548 -12.58 29.07 20.77
CA PHE A 548 -11.77 29.46 21.93
C PHE A 548 -12.19 28.74 23.23
N ASP A 549 -13.07 27.75 23.13
CA ASP A 549 -13.40 26.88 24.26
C ASP A 549 -12.23 25.93 24.54
N ASP A 550 -11.52 26.17 25.65
CA ASP A 550 -10.41 25.35 26.13
C ASP A 550 -10.88 24.06 26.86
N SER A 551 -12.18 23.81 26.94
CA SER A 551 -12.69 22.55 27.50
C SER A 551 -12.32 21.37 26.61
N THR A 552 -11.52 20.44 27.15
CA THR A 552 -11.17 19.20 26.45
C THR A 552 -12.27 18.18 26.66
N ASP A 553 -12.93 17.80 25.57
CA ASP A 553 -13.83 16.65 25.54
C ASP A 553 -12.96 15.39 25.64
N ASP A 554 -12.76 14.88 26.86
CA ASP A 554 -11.93 13.71 27.10
C ASP A 554 -12.53 12.46 26.43
N LEU A 555 -11.66 11.54 26.00
CA LEU A 555 -12.08 10.26 25.43
C LEU A 555 -12.90 9.46 26.45
N PRO A 556 -14.14 9.03 26.11
CA PRO A 556 -14.95 8.23 27.00
C PRO A 556 -14.23 6.92 27.39
N PRO A 557 -14.02 6.63 28.69
CA PRO A 557 -13.31 5.42 29.13
C PRO A 557 -13.95 4.14 28.62
N GLU A 558 -15.28 4.10 28.54
CA GLU A 558 -16.05 2.96 28.03
C GLU A 558 -15.70 2.64 26.56
N ILE A 559 -15.50 3.65 25.71
CA ILE A 559 -15.06 3.44 24.32
C ILE A 559 -13.67 2.82 24.30
N VAL A 560 -12.75 3.36 25.10
CA VAL A 560 -11.35 2.90 25.16
C VAL A 560 -11.28 1.46 25.66
N GLU A 561 -12.07 1.11 26.68
CA GLU A 561 -12.16 -0.24 27.23
C GLU A 561 -12.70 -1.24 26.21
N ARG A 562 -13.84 -0.95 25.55
CA ARG A 562 -14.40 -1.82 24.51
C ARG A 562 -13.43 -2.01 23.34
N VAL A 563 -12.70 -0.97 22.95
CA VAL A 563 -11.67 -1.06 21.91
C VAL A 563 -10.50 -1.93 22.38
N ARG A 564 -10.07 -1.81 23.64
CA ARG A 564 -9.03 -2.68 24.23
C ARG A 564 -9.47 -4.14 24.26
N ASN A 565 -10.69 -4.44 24.67
CA ASN A 565 -11.26 -5.79 24.66
C ASN A 565 -11.19 -6.40 23.25
N TRP A 566 -11.56 -5.61 22.23
CA TRP A 566 -11.37 -6.02 20.84
C TRP A 566 -9.90 -6.22 20.48
N ILE A 567 -8.99 -5.33 20.84
CA ILE A 567 -7.56 -5.46 20.55
C ILE A 567 -6.98 -6.73 21.18
N GLU A 568 -7.40 -7.11 22.37
CA GLU A 568 -6.93 -8.29 23.11
C GLU A 568 -7.61 -9.59 22.67
N PHE A 569 -8.76 -9.50 22.01
CA PHE A 569 -9.53 -10.67 21.58
C PHE A 569 -8.75 -11.54 20.56
N ARG A 570 -8.56 -12.82 20.89
CA ARG A 570 -7.80 -13.83 20.12
C ARG A 570 -8.62 -15.12 19.95
N PRO A 571 -9.66 -15.15 19.09
CA PRO A 571 -10.58 -16.29 18.99
C PRO A 571 -9.93 -17.60 18.51
N GLY A 572 -8.76 -17.53 17.87
CA GLY A 572 -8.02 -18.69 17.36
C GLY A 572 -6.87 -19.18 18.25
N GLY A 573 -6.71 -18.62 19.46
CA GLY A 573 -5.63 -18.96 20.40
C GLY A 573 -4.33 -18.18 20.19
N ASN A 574 -3.22 -18.66 20.78
CA ASN A 574 -1.94 -17.96 20.90
C ASN A 574 -1.14 -17.81 19.59
N LEU A 575 -1.55 -18.48 18.50
CA LEU A 575 -0.87 -18.40 17.19
C LEU A 575 -1.63 -17.54 16.17
N THR A 576 -2.68 -16.81 16.55
CA THR A 576 -3.53 -16.05 15.60
C THR A 576 -2.78 -14.94 14.86
N GLU A 577 -1.67 -14.46 15.39
CA GLU A 577 -0.85 -13.43 14.74
C GLU A 577 -0.13 -14.00 13.51
N GLN A 578 0.29 -15.26 13.55
CA GLN A 578 0.96 -15.95 12.45
C GLN A 578 -0.05 -16.71 11.57
N PHE A 579 -0.97 -17.42 12.20
CA PHE A 579 -1.98 -18.27 11.56
C PHE A 579 -3.39 -17.93 12.10
N PRO A 580 -4.02 -16.88 11.57
CA PRO A 580 -5.33 -16.44 12.05
C PRO A 580 -6.36 -17.56 11.80
N LYS A 581 -7.15 -17.86 12.84
CA LYS A 581 -8.33 -18.74 12.75
C LYS A 581 -9.57 -17.90 13.09
N PRO A 582 -10.10 -17.13 12.14
CA PRO A 582 -11.24 -16.26 12.42
C PRO A 582 -12.47 -17.09 12.76
N PHE A 583 -13.20 -16.64 13.77
CA PHE A 583 -14.46 -17.21 14.20
C PHE A 583 -15.52 -17.05 13.11
N ASN A 584 -16.20 -18.14 12.77
CA ASN A 584 -17.34 -18.12 11.86
C ASN A 584 -18.56 -17.57 12.61
N LEU A 585 -18.95 -16.34 12.30
CA LEU A 585 -20.10 -15.74 12.95
C LEU A 585 -21.40 -16.36 12.38
N PRO A 586 -22.24 -16.98 13.22
CA PRO A 586 -23.50 -17.58 12.76
C PRO A 586 -24.49 -16.50 12.32
N LEU A 587 -25.46 -16.92 11.50
CA LEU A 587 -26.56 -16.07 11.04
C LEU A 587 -27.87 -16.62 11.59
N THR A 588 -28.68 -15.73 12.15
CA THR A 588 -30.08 -16.01 12.44
C THR A 588 -30.86 -16.30 11.16
N ASP A 589 -32.01 -16.96 11.26
CA ASP A 589 -32.84 -17.25 10.08
C ASP A 589 -33.43 -15.99 9.45
N ASP A 590 -33.76 -14.99 10.27
CA ASP A 590 -34.23 -13.69 9.80
C ASP A 590 -33.13 -12.92 9.06
N ALA A 591 -31.87 -12.99 9.52
CA ALA A 591 -30.74 -12.40 8.80
C ALA A 591 -30.53 -13.07 7.43
N LYS A 592 -30.66 -14.39 7.35
CA LYS A 592 -30.59 -15.11 6.06
C LYS A 592 -31.68 -14.63 5.11
N GLN A 593 -32.89 -14.40 5.62
CA GLN A 593 -34.00 -13.88 4.81
C GLN A 593 -33.75 -12.44 4.36
N ALA A 594 -33.27 -11.57 5.25
CA ALA A 594 -32.90 -10.20 4.90
C ALA A 594 -31.85 -10.14 3.79
N PHE A 595 -30.79 -10.96 3.87
CA PHE A 595 -29.80 -11.07 2.80
C PHE A 595 -30.38 -11.55 1.48
N ARG A 596 -31.31 -12.52 1.50
CA ARG A 596 -31.99 -13.01 0.27
C ARG A 596 -32.82 -11.90 -0.38
N ASN A 597 -33.54 -11.13 0.42
CA ASN A 597 -34.36 -10.02 -0.08
C ASN A 597 -33.48 -8.93 -0.71
N HIS A 598 -32.43 -8.51 0.00
CA HIS A 598 -31.48 -7.53 -0.50
C HIS A 598 -30.79 -8.01 -1.79
N TRP A 599 -30.39 -9.29 -1.85
CA TRP A 599 -29.81 -9.88 -3.04
C TRP A 599 -30.73 -9.75 -4.24
N ALA A 600 -32.00 -10.15 -4.08
CA ALA A 600 -33.00 -10.08 -5.15
C ALA A 600 -33.23 -8.64 -5.63
N SER A 601 -33.25 -7.67 -4.71
CA SER A 601 -33.38 -6.25 -5.05
C SER A 601 -32.21 -5.74 -5.89
N ILE A 602 -30.97 -6.00 -5.46
CA ILE A 602 -29.77 -5.57 -6.20
C ILE A 602 -29.67 -6.26 -7.57
N GLN A 603 -30.07 -7.52 -7.67
CA GLN A 603 -30.08 -8.23 -8.94
C GLN A 603 -31.08 -7.60 -9.91
N ALA A 604 -32.30 -7.32 -9.46
CA ALA A 604 -33.31 -6.66 -10.29
C ALA A 604 -32.85 -5.29 -10.79
N GLU A 605 -32.15 -4.51 -9.95
CA GLU A 605 -31.57 -3.24 -10.35
C GLU A 605 -30.42 -3.41 -11.38
N CYS A 606 -29.55 -4.41 -11.19
CA CYS A 606 -28.49 -4.75 -12.15
C CYS A 606 -29.02 -5.22 -13.51
N ASP A 607 -30.14 -5.92 -13.54
CA ASP A 607 -30.74 -6.46 -14.76
C ASP A 607 -31.31 -5.32 -15.64
N GLY A 608 -31.87 -4.28 -15.02
CA GLY A 608 -32.36 -3.08 -15.72
C GLY A 608 -31.27 -2.04 -16.04
N ALA A 609 -30.09 -2.14 -15.44
CA ALA A 609 -29.04 -1.13 -15.52
C ALA A 609 -28.19 -1.18 -16.81
N ASP A 610 -27.65 -0.01 -17.20
CA ASP A 610 -26.54 0.06 -18.16
C ASP A 610 -25.25 -0.57 -17.59
N GLU A 611 -24.24 -0.81 -18.42
CA GLU A 611 -22.99 -1.45 -18.02
C GLU A 611 -22.22 -0.70 -16.92
N ALA A 612 -22.22 0.64 -16.95
CA ALA A 612 -21.53 1.46 -15.96
C ALA A 612 -22.24 1.39 -14.59
N THR A 613 -23.56 1.50 -14.61
CA THR A 613 -24.40 1.38 -13.42
C THR A 613 -24.29 -0.03 -12.82
N ARG A 614 -24.33 -1.08 -13.66
CA ARG A 614 -24.12 -2.47 -13.22
C ARG A 614 -22.75 -2.64 -12.56
N GLY A 615 -21.68 -2.11 -13.16
CA GLY A 615 -20.32 -2.18 -12.60
C GLY A 615 -20.22 -1.65 -11.16
N LEU A 616 -20.94 -0.57 -10.85
CA LEU A 616 -20.99 0.02 -9.51
C LEU A 616 -21.83 -0.79 -8.51
N LEU A 617 -22.90 -1.45 -8.98
CA LEU A 617 -23.84 -2.18 -8.14
C LEU A 617 -23.43 -3.64 -7.87
N THR A 618 -22.64 -4.26 -8.76
CA THR A 618 -22.27 -5.70 -8.67
C THR A 618 -21.63 -6.13 -7.35
N ARG A 619 -21.01 -5.20 -6.61
CA ARG A 619 -20.32 -5.49 -5.34
C ARG A 619 -21.13 -5.12 -4.10
N SER A 620 -22.32 -4.56 -4.28
CA SER A 620 -23.18 -4.11 -3.16
C SER A 620 -23.44 -5.24 -2.17
N GLN A 621 -23.76 -6.44 -2.65
CA GLN A 621 -24.03 -7.59 -1.78
C GLN A 621 -22.83 -7.98 -0.91
N GLU A 622 -21.63 -7.94 -1.49
CA GLU A 622 -20.40 -8.26 -0.79
C GLU A 622 -20.07 -7.19 0.26
N ILE A 623 -20.29 -5.91 -0.08
CA ILE A 623 -20.14 -4.78 0.85
C ILE A 623 -21.16 -4.87 1.99
N THR A 624 -22.44 -5.11 1.69
CA THR A 624 -23.51 -5.29 2.70
C THR A 624 -23.18 -6.44 3.64
N THR A 625 -22.66 -7.55 3.12
CA THR A 625 -22.24 -8.70 3.94
C THR A 625 -21.11 -8.32 4.92
N ARG A 626 -20.11 -7.57 4.44
CA ARG A 626 -19.01 -7.10 5.31
C ARG A 626 -19.48 -6.08 6.35
N LEU A 627 -20.34 -5.14 5.96
CA LEU A 627 -20.86 -4.12 6.87
C LEU A 627 -21.81 -4.70 7.91
N ALA A 628 -22.63 -5.70 7.57
CA ALA A 628 -23.46 -6.41 8.54
C ALA A 628 -22.60 -7.20 9.55
N LEU A 629 -21.50 -7.80 9.10
CA LEU A 629 -20.51 -8.41 10.00
C LEU A 629 -19.90 -7.37 10.95
N VAL A 630 -19.50 -6.21 10.42
CA VAL A 630 -18.93 -5.11 11.21
C VAL A 630 -19.95 -4.56 12.21
N ALA A 631 -21.22 -4.43 11.83
CA ALA A 631 -22.31 -4.02 12.70
C ALA A 631 -22.55 -5.03 13.85
N ALA A 632 -22.56 -6.34 13.56
CA ALA A 632 -22.67 -7.37 14.58
C ALA A 632 -21.49 -7.32 15.57
N CYS A 633 -20.27 -7.05 15.07
CA CYS A 633 -19.10 -6.85 15.94
C CYS A 633 -19.25 -5.58 16.80
N ALA A 634 -19.85 -4.50 16.28
CA ALA A 634 -20.07 -3.28 17.05
C ALA A 634 -21.03 -3.47 18.24
N CYS A 635 -22.02 -4.35 18.10
CA CYS A 635 -22.98 -4.70 19.15
C CYS A 635 -22.42 -5.66 20.21
N HIS A 636 -21.24 -6.25 19.98
CA HIS A 636 -20.68 -7.28 20.83
C HIS A 636 -19.44 -6.77 21.57
N ASP A 637 -19.32 -7.11 22.86
CA ASP A 637 -18.07 -6.98 23.60
C ASP A 637 -17.42 -8.36 23.73
N PRO A 638 -16.20 -8.56 23.21
CA PRO A 638 -15.48 -9.82 23.37
C PRO A 638 -15.27 -10.27 24.82
N ALA A 639 -15.34 -9.35 25.79
CA ALA A 639 -15.29 -9.68 27.22
C ALA A 639 -16.49 -10.54 27.66
N ASP A 640 -17.63 -10.48 26.96
CA ASP A 640 -18.83 -11.27 27.26
C ASP A 640 -18.75 -12.72 26.73
N GLY A 641 -17.67 -13.06 26.02
CA GLY A 641 -17.47 -14.36 25.38
C GLY A 641 -18.33 -14.54 24.11
N LEU A 642 -18.26 -15.71 23.45
CA LEU A 642 -18.85 -15.90 22.11
C LEU A 642 -20.36 -16.22 22.10
N ASN A 643 -21.01 -16.27 23.26
CA ASN A 643 -22.41 -16.68 23.34
C ASN A 643 -23.33 -15.56 22.86
N GLY A 644 -24.30 -15.88 21.99
CA GLY A 644 -25.16 -14.88 21.37
C GLY A 644 -24.45 -13.94 20.38
N PHE A 645 -23.16 -14.18 20.10
CA PHE A 645 -22.43 -13.40 19.11
C PHE A 645 -22.80 -13.92 17.70
N GLU A 646 -23.78 -13.27 17.08
CA GLU A 646 -24.35 -13.66 15.79
C GLU A 646 -24.78 -12.47 14.94
N ILE A 647 -24.97 -12.70 13.64
CA ILE A 647 -25.55 -11.70 12.73
C ILE A 647 -27.07 -11.88 12.71
N ASP A 648 -27.78 -10.93 13.32
CA ASP A 648 -29.23 -10.78 13.23
C ASP A 648 -29.71 -9.93 12.03
N ALA A 649 -31.03 -9.84 11.85
CA ALA A 649 -31.65 -9.07 10.77
C ALA A 649 -31.44 -7.55 10.88
N SER A 650 -31.30 -7.01 12.09
CA SER A 650 -31.11 -5.57 12.32
C SER A 650 -29.76 -5.10 11.76
N HIS A 651 -28.71 -5.91 11.93
CA HIS A 651 -27.39 -5.63 11.34
C HIS A 651 -27.44 -5.59 9.81
N VAL A 652 -28.22 -6.50 9.20
CA VAL A 652 -28.37 -6.58 7.73
C VAL A 652 -29.15 -5.38 7.21
N GLN A 653 -30.24 -5.01 7.87
CA GLN A 653 -31.07 -3.86 7.50
C GLN A 653 -30.30 -2.54 7.58
N TRP A 654 -29.51 -2.35 8.64
CA TRP A 654 -28.65 -1.18 8.78
C TRP A 654 -27.60 -1.11 7.66
N ALA A 655 -26.91 -2.23 7.40
CA ALA A 655 -25.92 -2.31 6.32
C ALA A 655 -26.53 -2.08 4.94
N GLU A 656 -27.71 -2.65 4.67
CA GLU A 656 -28.47 -2.45 3.44
C GLU A 656 -28.83 -0.98 3.23
N ALA A 657 -29.37 -0.32 4.26
CA ALA A 657 -29.74 1.10 4.17
C ALA A 657 -28.53 1.97 3.82
N LEU A 658 -27.38 1.70 4.46
CA LEU A 658 -26.14 2.43 4.21
C LEU A 658 -25.60 2.22 2.80
N VAL A 659 -25.57 0.97 2.33
CA VAL A 659 -25.07 0.62 0.98
C VAL A 659 -25.97 1.16 -0.12
N ASN A 660 -27.29 1.02 0.03
CA ASN A 660 -28.26 1.55 -0.92
C ASN A 660 -28.13 3.07 -1.04
N TRP A 661 -28.05 3.78 0.09
CA TRP A 661 -27.83 5.22 0.07
C TRP A 661 -26.50 5.61 -0.59
N SER A 662 -25.41 4.90 -0.25
CA SER A 662 -24.10 5.12 -0.88
C SER A 662 -24.14 4.92 -2.40
N ASN A 663 -24.83 3.88 -2.87
CA ASN A 663 -25.01 3.60 -4.29
C ASN A 663 -25.81 4.70 -4.98
N GLN A 664 -26.91 5.15 -4.37
CA GLN A 664 -27.71 6.25 -4.90
C GLN A 664 -26.90 7.54 -5.06
N ILE A 665 -26.07 7.89 -4.06
CA ILE A 665 -25.15 9.03 -4.15
C ILE A 665 -24.13 8.82 -5.27
N LYS A 666 -23.50 7.65 -5.36
CA LYS A 666 -22.54 7.35 -6.43
C LYS A 666 -23.18 7.48 -7.81
N LEU A 667 -24.36 6.90 -8.04
CA LEU A 667 -25.08 6.98 -9.31
C LEU A 667 -25.51 8.41 -9.65
N TYR A 668 -26.02 9.14 -8.67
CA TYR A 668 -26.34 10.56 -8.81
C TYR A 668 -25.11 11.38 -9.19
N GLN A 669 -23.97 11.16 -8.53
CA GLN A 669 -22.76 11.93 -8.80
C GLN A 669 -22.11 11.54 -10.13
N VAL A 670 -22.08 10.25 -10.47
CA VAL A 670 -21.57 9.76 -11.76
C VAL A 670 -22.39 10.32 -12.90
N SER A 671 -23.72 10.21 -12.88
CA SER A 671 -24.60 10.78 -13.92
C SER A 671 -24.39 12.29 -14.12
N ARG A 672 -24.02 13.04 -13.07
CA ARG A 672 -23.74 14.48 -13.15
C ARG A 672 -22.34 14.85 -13.63
N HIS A 673 -21.35 13.96 -13.50
CA HIS A 673 -19.92 14.29 -13.72
C HIS A 673 -19.28 13.55 -14.89
N LEU A 674 -19.85 12.42 -15.27
CA LEU A 674 -19.25 11.49 -16.20
C LEU A 674 -19.50 11.92 -17.64
N ALA A 675 -18.45 12.43 -18.28
CA ALA A 675 -18.48 12.88 -19.66
C ALA A 675 -17.60 12.00 -20.55
N GLU A 676 -18.18 11.48 -21.63
CA GLU A 676 -17.48 10.65 -22.62
C GLU A 676 -16.57 11.47 -23.57
N SER A 677 -16.78 12.79 -23.64
CA SER A 677 -15.97 13.69 -24.46
C SER A 677 -15.79 15.06 -23.80
N SER A 678 -14.79 15.83 -24.25
CA SER A 678 -14.58 17.22 -23.79
C SER A 678 -15.83 18.08 -24.04
N HIS A 679 -16.54 17.87 -25.15
CA HIS A 679 -17.81 18.53 -25.42
C HIS A 679 -18.89 18.09 -24.42
N HIS A 680 -19.04 16.79 -24.19
CA HIS A 680 -19.99 16.25 -23.19
C HIS A 680 -19.69 16.78 -21.77
N LYS A 681 -18.40 16.96 -21.43
CA LYS A 681 -17.97 17.55 -20.14
C LYS A 681 -18.45 18.98 -20.00
N ASN A 682 -18.39 19.74 -21.09
CA ASN A 682 -18.87 21.11 -21.10
C ASN A 682 -20.40 21.17 -21.01
N VAL A 683 -21.11 20.28 -21.71
CA VAL A 683 -22.57 20.10 -21.64
C VAL A 683 -23.02 19.82 -20.21
N LEU A 684 -22.45 18.82 -19.53
CA LEU A 684 -22.82 18.49 -18.15
C LEU A 684 -22.53 19.63 -17.17
N LYS A 685 -21.40 20.32 -17.33
CA LYS A 685 -21.03 21.45 -16.45
C LYS A 685 -21.97 22.65 -16.64
N VAL A 686 -22.37 22.95 -17.87
CA VAL A 686 -23.36 24.00 -18.17
C VAL A 686 -24.74 23.63 -17.63
N LYS A 687 -25.19 22.38 -17.83
CA LYS A 687 -26.44 21.86 -17.27
C LYS A 687 -26.49 21.98 -15.76
N ARG A 688 -25.40 21.64 -15.07
CA ARG A 688 -25.26 21.77 -13.62
C ARG A 688 -25.43 23.21 -13.14
N ILE A 689 -24.74 24.15 -13.79
CA ILE A 689 -24.83 25.59 -13.47
C ILE A 689 -26.29 26.10 -13.55
N ILE A 690 -27.09 25.54 -14.47
CA ILE A 690 -28.50 25.86 -14.64
C ILE A 690 -29.36 25.17 -13.57
N GLN A 691 -29.11 23.90 -13.28
CA GLN A 691 -29.83 23.14 -12.23
C GLN A 691 -29.62 23.73 -10.83
N ASP A 692 -28.37 24.07 -10.48
CA ASP A 692 -28.01 24.64 -9.18
C ASP A 692 -28.61 26.05 -8.97
N ALA A 693 -29.11 26.70 -10.02
CA ALA A 693 -29.85 27.96 -9.93
C ALA A 693 -31.29 27.79 -9.42
N GLY A 694 -31.80 26.56 -9.34
CA GLY A 694 -33.13 26.23 -8.86
C GLY A 694 -34.26 26.78 -9.74
N LYS A 695 -35.47 26.89 -9.16
CA LYS A 695 -36.70 27.31 -9.88
C LYS A 695 -36.63 28.71 -10.47
N GLY A 696 -35.79 29.59 -9.92
CA GLY A 696 -35.58 30.95 -10.43
C GLY A 696 -34.85 31.00 -11.78
N GLY A 697 -34.21 29.89 -12.18
CA GLY A 697 -33.44 29.78 -13.40
C GLY A 697 -32.23 30.72 -13.45
N LEU A 698 -31.49 30.65 -14.54
CA LEU A 698 -30.26 31.43 -14.74
C LEU A 698 -30.38 32.32 -15.97
N SER A 699 -30.12 33.63 -15.82
CA SER A 699 -30.20 34.55 -16.94
C SER A 699 -29.06 34.35 -17.95
N ALA A 700 -29.27 34.72 -19.22
CA ALA A 700 -28.24 34.59 -20.26
C ALA A 700 -26.91 35.30 -19.91
N SER A 701 -26.99 36.44 -19.23
CA SER A 701 -25.82 37.19 -18.74
C SER A 701 -25.10 36.45 -17.62
N ASP A 702 -25.84 35.86 -16.67
CA ASP A 702 -25.28 35.10 -15.55
C ASP A 702 -24.68 33.78 -16.01
N LEU A 703 -25.33 33.10 -16.96
CA LEU A 703 -24.81 31.90 -17.60
C LEU A 703 -23.48 32.22 -18.30
N THR A 704 -23.43 33.30 -19.07
CA THR A 704 -22.20 33.76 -19.73
C THR A 704 -21.08 34.03 -18.73
N ARG A 705 -21.38 34.71 -17.61
CA ARG A 705 -20.41 34.97 -16.54
C ARG A 705 -19.89 33.68 -15.89
N LYS A 706 -20.77 32.72 -15.59
CA LYS A 706 -20.40 31.43 -14.98
C LYS A 706 -19.72 30.45 -15.95
N THR A 707 -19.71 30.75 -17.25
CA THR A 707 -19.14 29.89 -18.31
C THR A 707 -18.02 30.56 -19.11
N GLN A 708 -17.33 31.55 -18.53
CA GLN A 708 -16.19 32.24 -19.18
C GLN A 708 -14.98 31.34 -19.45
N TRP A 709 -14.92 30.16 -18.83
CA TRP A 709 -13.89 29.15 -19.05
C TRP A 709 -14.00 28.43 -20.41
N ILE A 710 -15.05 28.70 -21.20
CA ILE A 710 -15.18 28.29 -22.61
C ILE A 710 -15.41 29.50 -23.50
N ASN A 711 -14.93 29.42 -24.75
CA ASN A 711 -15.11 30.48 -25.74
C ASN A 711 -16.59 30.63 -26.16
N SER A 712 -16.92 31.74 -26.84
CA SER A 712 -18.30 32.08 -27.19
C SER A 712 -18.96 31.12 -28.19
N GLN A 713 -18.18 30.48 -29.06
CA GLN A 713 -18.68 29.50 -30.03
C GLN A 713 -19.03 28.19 -29.32
N THR A 714 -18.07 27.64 -28.58
CA THR A 714 -18.27 26.42 -27.79
C THR A 714 -19.41 26.57 -26.79
N ARG A 715 -19.58 27.74 -26.16
CA ARG A 715 -20.72 28.00 -25.27
C ARG A 715 -22.07 27.93 -26.00
N ARG A 716 -22.16 28.49 -27.21
CA ARG A 716 -23.38 28.43 -28.02
C ARG A 716 -23.69 27.00 -28.40
N ASP A 717 -22.70 26.26 -28.90
CA ASP A 717 -22.87 24.87 -29.31
C ASP A 717 -23.31 23.99 -28.12
N VAL A 718 -22.66 24.16 -26.96
CA VAL A 718 -23.01 23.45 -25.73
C VAL A 718 -24.42 23.80 -25.24
N LEU A 719 -24.79 25.08 -25.24
CA LEU A 719 -26.11 25.52 -24.81
C LEU A 719 -27.21 25.00 -25.74
N GLN A 720 -26.94 24.95 -27.05
CA GLN A 720 -27.85 24.37 -28.02
C GLN A 720 -28.08 22.89 -27.74
N THR A 721 -27.01 22.11 -27.55
CA THR A 721 -27.12 20.69 -27.16
C THR A 721 -27.93 20.48 -25.88
N VAL A 722 -27.78 21.36 -24.89
CA VAL A 722 -28.54 21.31 -23.61
C VAL A 722 -30.02 21.63 -23.80
N LEU A 723 -30.37 22.53 -24.74
CA LEU A 723 -31.77 22.84 -25.07
C LEU A 723 -32.41 21.73 -25.91
N ASP A 724 -31.66 21.19 -26.87
CA ASP A 724 -32.11 20.11 -27.76
C ASP A 724 -32.38 18.81 -27.00
N SER A 725 -31.71 18.59 -25.85
CA SER A 725 -31.97 17.43 -24.99
C SER A 725 -33.33 17.49 -24.29
N GLY A 726 -34.01 18.65 -24.29
CA GLY A 726 -35.32 18.84 -23.67
C GLY A 726 -35.32 18.91 -22.13
N GLU A 727 -34.16 18.74 -21.49
CA GLU A 727 -34.03 18.76 -20.02
C GLU A 727 -33.89 20.17 -19.44
N VAL A 728 -33.57 21.16 -20.28
CA VAL A 728 -33.50 22.57 -19.93
C VAL A 728 -34.34 23.35 -20.93
N VAL A 729 -35.12 24.30 -20.43
CA VAL A 729 -35.97 25.18 -21.23
C VAL A 729 -35.55 26.63 -21.08
N ALA A 730 -35.59 27.37 -22.19
CA ALA A 730 -35.44 28.81 -22.20
C ALA A 730 -36.82 29.47 -22.05
N LYS A 731 -37.02 30.22 -20.97
CA LYS A 731 -38.22 31.03 -20.71
C LYS A 731 -37.89 32.51 -20.90
N GLU A 732 -38.79 33.26 -21.52
CA GLU A 732 -38.72 34.73 -21.51
C GLU A 732 -39.45 35.25 -20.27
N ILE A 733 -38.77 36.11 -19.49
CA ILE A 733 -39.37 36.80 -18.34
C ILE A 733 -39.44 38.28 -18.67
N ASP A 734 -40.63 38.86 -18.51
CA ASP A 734 -40.84 40.31 -18.64
C ASP A 734 -40.22 41.03 -17.44
N THR A 735 -39.35 41.99 -17.73
CA THR A 735 -38.84 42.96 -16.74
C THR A 735 -39.22 44.36 -17.19
N THR A 736 -39.12 45.35 -16.30
CA THR A 736 -39.53 46.76 -16.50
C THR A 736 -38.88 47.50 -17.70
N GLY A 737 -38.08 46.83 -18.52
CA GLY A 737 -37.51 47.39 -19.75
C GLY A 737 -37.38 46.41 -20.92
N ARG A 738 -36.55 45.36 -20.80
CA ARG A 738 -36.31 44.35 -21.87
C ARG A 738 -36.68 42.94 -21.41
N LYS A 739 -37.22 42.16 -22.34
CA LYS A 739 -37.40 40.71 -22.13
C LYS A 739 -36.06 40.05 -21.81
N LYS A 740 -36.02 39.26 -20.75
CA LYS A 740 -34.82 38.56 -20.30
C LYS A 740 -35.00 37.07 -20.51
N THR A 741 -34.10 36.45 -21.28
CA THR A 741 -34.07 34.99 -21.42
C THR A 741 -33.45 34.36 -20.17
N VAL A 742 -34.16 33.39 -19.61
CA VAL A 742 -33.76 32.63 -18.42
C VAL A 742 -33.83 31.14 -18.72
N PHE A 743 -32.78 30.41 -18.36
CA PHE A 743 -32.67 28.96 -18.55
C PHE A 743 -33.03 28.25 -17.24
N CYS A 744 -33.91 27.26 -17.29
CA CYS A 744 -34.34 26.49 -16.11
C CYS A 744 -34.57 25.02 -16.48
N SER A 745 -34.54 24.12 -15.49
CA SER A 745 -34.74 22.68 -15.72
C SER A 745 -36.18 22.41 -16.17
N ALA A 746 -36.37 21.50 -17.12
CA ALA A 746 -37.69 21.04 -17.54
C ALA A 746 -38.43 20.43 -16.34
N GLY A 747 -39.64 20.91 -16.05
CA GLY A 747 -40.42 20.51 -14.87
C GLY A 747 -40.25 21.38 -13.62
N SER A 748 -39.44 22.46 -13.68
CA SER A 748 -39.28 23.44 -12.59
C SER A 748 -40.05 24.75 -12.75
#